data_AF-C9Y8T7-F1
#
_entry.id   AF-C9Y8T7-F1
#
_cell.length_a   1.000
_cell.length_b   1.000
_cell.length_c   1.000
_cell.angle_alpha   90.00
_cell.angle_beta   90.00
_cell.angle_gamma   90.00
#
_symmetry.space_group_name_H-M   'P 1'
#
loop_
_entity.id
_entity.type
_entity.pdbx_description
1 polymer ?
#
loop_
_entity_poly.entity_id
_entity_poly.type
_entity_poly.pdbx_seq_one_letter_code
_entity_poly.pdbx_strand_id
1 'polypeptide(L)'
;MTETVRLDIDTFLPYMRDVIRCEGALHELNLMWRLIESSAKMNCPDEAQAILPTMAATREGFTRLEHELVASLVSEKVGTVLDEIGTQAQYVIDIVVRNLYERTADVGFLATDNELCNFVAGITDDQAAARARLRAYATKYTVYDEIMLLDIAGNVLVQIDETTPMEGSDDPLIAQTLASDGFVETFRFSQLRPNKRLALVYSKRMLHPQTQRVVGVLCLCFHFEQEMAGIFRSHRDAAKRSNMLLLDGDNRVIESADPTWIPLGSVVPVNHSASPRLWVFMGRQYLVRTFRSGGYQGYPGPPGWQGQVMIPVDIAFTGRDTQALAALDAGMRSGLLSHAQALSGPLFEIMAAAETIRCVVWNGQVMSAGQQGDLSKLKAILAQISETGARSNALFAKSIGDLYETVLNTSLQKAEFVARLLVDLLDRNLYERSDDCRWWALTPELRQALSAPVWTDALAEEVTGILRYINSLYTVYTRLFVYDAEGRIVASTELDETHGPGIAGEQLDALTLSRVKALRTEQDYYVTPFGPDPFYGGQSTYTYHAAVRDPLRPDRVVGGVGIVFNSAPEFTAMLRSGVGERPGMQALFVDRAGKVIASTDPAMPVGSQLALQAEVQQLPSGRSLSKVVERGGNYTIMGSAASQGYREFKTSDGYRDDVIAVVYDALGAVREGQGRSADLELPLVSLQGGERAEYATFWGDGKLFALSAEHVQEAVSAAKLTSVPVDDGRGRVGLMAWTQNGREQASVWVFDLCLLLTGRRAVVQKSSQIIVLRHQDRLLGLLVDALHGVTEFRTDQIIPTPFGGSAGRPALVRAFIKANGGDVLVQVVDVKACFERVYD
;
A
#
# COMPACT_ATOMS: atom_id res chain seq x y z
N MET A 1 7.89 23.17 -13.22
CA MET A 1 9.33 22.87 -13.00
C MET A 1 9.54 22.84 -11.50
N THR A 2 9.43 21.66 -10.90
CA THR A 2 9.71 21.43 -9.48
C THR A 2 11.22 21.37 -9.31
N GLU A 3 11.80 22.29 -8.55
CA GLU A 3 13.16 22.11 -8.02
C GLU A 3 13.16 20.80 -7.22
N THR A 4 13.79 19.76 -7.74
CA THR A 4 14.13 18.57 -6.96
C THR A 4 15.07 19.00 -5.86
N VAL A 5 14.52 19.22 -4.66
CA VAL A 5 15.28 19.46 -3.44
C VAL A 5 16.23 18.29 -3.28
N ARG A 6 17.53 18.55 -3.42
CA ARG A 6 18.57 17.53 -3.32
C ARG A 6 18.62 17.06 -1.87
N LEU A 7 18.38 15.78 -1.63
CA LEU A 7 18.48 15.16 -0.31
C LEU A 7 19.90 15.31 0.22
N ASP A 8 20.05 15.81 1.45
CA ASP A 8 21.33 15.83 2.14
C ASP A 8 21.57 14.48 2.83
N ILE A 9 22.31 13.61 2.13
CA ILE A 9 22.55 12.22 2.52
C ILE A 9 23.26 12.15 3.88
N ASP A 10 24.26 13.01 4.09
CA ASP A 10 25.12 13.02 5.28
C ASP A 10 24.32 13.30 6.56
N THR A 11 23.20 14.04 6.44
CA THR A 11 22.29 14.31 7.54
C THR A 11 21.54 13.06 8.01
N PHE A 12 21.19 12.13 7.12
CA PHE A 12 20.35 10.97 7.42
C PHE A 12 21.13 9.67 7.63
N LEU A 13 22.27 9.53 6.96
CA LEU A 13 23.09 8.32 6.97
C LEU A 13 23.42 7.80 8.39
N PRO A 14 23.74 8.64 9.40
CA PRO A 14 24.02 8.18 10.77
C PRO A 14 22.90 7.35 11.43
N TYR A 15 21.66 7.51 10.96
CA TYR A 15 20.47 6.85 11.49
C TYR A 15 20.14 5.53 10.77
N MET A 16 20.86 5.18 9.70
CA MET A 16 20.61 4.01 8.85
C MET A 16 21.77 3.01 8.92
N ARG A 17 21.80 2.19 9.98
CA ARG A 17 22.92 1.26 10.26
C ARG A 17 23.18 0.21 9.17
N ASP A 18 22.15 -0.19 8.46
CA ASP A 18 22.20 -1.11 7.32
C ASP A 18 22.83 -0.43 6.10
N VAL A 19 22.47 0.81 5.81
CA VAL A 19 23.07 1.61 4.73
C VAL A 19 24.53 1.92 5.01
N ILE A 20 24.89 2.28 6.24
CA ILE A 20 26.30 2.47 6.66
C ILE A 20 27.12 1.18 6.46
N ARG A 21 26.54 0.01 6.77
CA ARG A 21 27.20 -1.27 6.54
C ARG A 21 27.42 -1.54 5.05
N CYS A 22 26.45 -1.19 4.21
CA CYS A 22 26.56 -1.29 2.75
C CYS A 22 27.66 -0.36 2.22
N GLU A 23 27.64 0.92 2.61
CA GLU A 23 28.66 1.92 2.25
C GLU A 23 30.06 1.45 2.64
N GLY A 24 30.26 1.02 3.90
CA GLY A 24 31.57 0.55 4.35
C GLY A 24 32.08 -0.66 3.56
N ALA A 25 31.19 -1.57 3.16
CA ALA A 25 31.56 -2.73 2.37
C ALA A 25 31.84 -2.40 0.89
N LEU A 26 31.14 -1.42 0.31
CA LEU A 26 31.45 -0.86 -1.01
C LEU A 26 32.81 -0.14 -1.01
N HIS A 27 33.07 0.63 0.05
CA HIS A 27 34.35 1.32 0.23
C HIS A 27 35.52 0.33 0.33
N GLU A 28 35.37 -0.76 1.10
CA GLU A 28 36.37 -1.84 1.19
C GLU A 28 36.68 -2.45 -0.18
N LEU A 29 35.65 -2.72 -0.98
CA LEU A 29 35.81 -3.23 -2.35
C LEU A 29 36.54 -2.23 -3.25
N ASN A 30 36.22 -0.94 -3.16
CA ASN A 30 36.89 0.10 -3.94
C ASN A 30 38.39 0.18 -3.59
N LEU A 31 38.74 0.05 -2.31
CA LEU A 31 40.13 -0.04 -1.85
C LEU A 31 40.84 -1.29 -2.39
N MET A 32 40.19 -2.45 -2.37
CA MET A 32 40.73 -3.68 -2.98
C MET A 32 41.02 -3.50 -4.47
N TRP A 33 40.10 -2.92 -5.25
CA TRP A 33 40.32 -2.63 -6.66
C TRP A 33 41.52 -1.70 -6.90
N ARG A 34 41.69 -0.68 -6.06
CA ARG A 34 42.83 0.24 -6.13
C ARG A 34 44.17 -0.45 -5.84
N LEU A 35 44.20 -1.37 -4.88
CA LEU A 35 45.38 -2.17 -4.55
C LEU A 35 45.75 -3.12 -5.69
N ILE A 36 44.77 -3.79 -6.30
CA ILE A 36 45.00 -4.68 -7.44
C ILE A 36 45.49 -3.88 -8.65
N GLU A 37 44.90 -2.73 -8.95
CA GLU A 37 45.34 -1.84 -10.04
C GLU A 37 46.80 -1.40 -9.84
N SER A 38 47.18 -0.97 -8.63
CA SER A 38 48.54 -0.57 -8.30
C SER A 38 49.52 -1.75 -8.39
N SER A 39 49.13 -2.93 -7.93
CA SER A 39 49.93 -4.15 -8.01
C SER A 39 50.18 -4.57 -9.46
N ALA A 40 49.15 -4.49 -10.31
CA ALA A 40 49.26 -4.77 -11.75
C ALA A 40 50.23 -3.80 -12.44
N LYS A 41 50.11 -2.50 -12.16
CA LYS A 41 51.03 -1.48 -12.70
C LYS A 41 52.49 -1.67 -12.27
N MET A 42 52.72 -2.17 -11.05
CA MET A 42 54.07 -2.36 -10.51
C MET A 42 54.73 -3.67 -10.95
N ASN A 43 53.96 -4.75 -11.04
CA ASN A 43 54.51 -6.11 -11.18
C ASN A 43 54.43 -6.68 -12.61
N CYS A 44 53.50 -6.21 -13.45
CA CYS A 44 53.26 -6.73 -14.82
C CYS A 44 52.82 -5.61 -15.81
N PRO A 45 53.59 -4.53 -15.98
CA PRO A 45 53.14 -3.36 -16.74
C PRO A 45 52.90 -3.63 -18.22
N ASP A 46 53.72 -4.47 -18.86
CA ASP A 46 53.63 -4.77 -20.29
C ASP A 46 52.53 -5.81 -20.57
N GLU A 47 52.40 -6.83 -19.72
CA GLU A 47 51.41 -7.89 -19.88
C GLU A 47 50.00 -7.46 -19.47
N ALA A 48 49.88 -6.54 -18.50
CA ALA A 48 48.59 -6.00 -18.05
C ALA A 48 48.11 -4.80 -18.88
N GLN A 49 48.86 -4.35 -19.89
CA GLN A 49 48.54 -3.14 -20.67
C GLN A 49 47.15 -3.20 -21.32
N ALA A 50 46.68 -4.40 -21.70
CA ALA A 50 45.35 -4.62 -22.26
C ALA A 50 44.20 -4.58 -21.22
N ILE A 51 44.51 -4.77 -19.93
CA ILE A 51 43.53 -4.95 -18.83
C ILE A 51 43.44 -3.68 -17.98
N LEU A 52 44.55 -2.95 -17.81
CA LEU A 52 44.63 -1.74 -16.98
C LEU A 52 43.59 -0.66 -17.33
N PRO A 53 43.30 -0.34 -18.60
CA PRO A 53 42.25 0.64 -18.94
C PRO A 53 40.86 0.18 -18.50
N THR A 54 40.53 -1.10 -18.69
CA THR A 54 39.25 -1.68 -18.29
C THR A 54 39.11 -1.70 -16.76
N MET A 55 40.18 -2.01 -16.03
CA MET A 55 40.19 -1.94 -14.56
C MET A 55 40.00 -0.51 -14.03
N ALA A 56 40.65 0.47 -14.65
CA ALA A 56 40.48 1.87 -14.27
C ALA A 56 39.03 2.35 -14.50
N ALA A 57 38.46 2.05 -15.67
CA ALA A 57 37.07 2.37 -16.00
C ALA A 57 36.06 1.67 -15.06
N THR A 58 36.35 0.41 -14.71
CA THR A 58 35.59 -0.36 -13.72
C THR A 58 35.59 0.29 -12.35
N ARG A 59 36.77 0.69 -11.86
CA ARG A 59 36.93 1.32 -10.54
C ARG A 59 36.19 2.66 -10.46
N GLU A 60 36.27 3.45 -11.54
CA GLU A 60 35.53 4.70 -11.66
C GLU A 60 34.00 4.43 -11.64
N GLY A 61 33.55 3.40 -12.35
CA GLY A 61 32.17 2.91 -12.28
C GLY A 61 31.73 2.56 -10.86
N PHE A 62 32.52 1.77 -10.13
CA PHE A 62 32.23 1.41 -8.74
C PHE A 62 32.18 2.62 -7.80
N THR A 63 33.11 3.56 -7.93
CA THR A 63 33.13 4.77 -7.08
C THR A 63 31.89 5.65 -7.33
N ARG A 64 31.46 5.75 -8.59
CA ARG A 64 30.22 6.46 -8.93
C ARG A 64 29.00 5.75 -8.33
N LEU A 65 28.94 4.42 -8.44
CA LEU A 65 27.82 3.64 -7.92
C LEU A 65 27.78 3.56 -6.40
N GLU A 66 28.92 3.57 -5.71
CA GLU A 66 28.98 3.70 -4.25
C GLU A 66 28.14 4.91 -3.80
N HIS A 67 28.43 6.08 -4.37
CA HIS A 67 27.67 7.30 -4.08
C HIS A 67 26.21 7.23 -4.54
N GLU A 68 25.94 6.77 -5.77
CA GLU A 68 24.58 6.76 -6.32
C GLU A 68 23.66 5.73 -5.63
N LEU A 69 24.19 4.55 -5.27
CA LEU A 69 23.45 3.52 -4.55
C LEU A 69 23.16 3.97 -3.13
N VAL A 70 24.15 4.48 -2.39
CA VAL A 70 23.93 5.02 -1.04
C VAL A 70 22.91 6.16 -1.10
N ALA A 71 23.04 7.09 -2.05
CA ALA A 71 22.07 8.17 -2.25
C ALA A 71 20.65 7.63 -2.49
N SER A 72 20.51 6.62 -3.35
CA SER A 72 19.22 6.00 -3.67
C SER A 72 18.62 5.28 -2.46
N LEU A 73 19.42 4.51 -1.72
CA LEU A 73 18.99 3.82 -0.49
C LEU A 73 18.47 4.81 0.56
N VAL A 74 19.22 5.89 0.80
CA VAL A 74 18.83 6.92 1.77
C VAL A 74 17.56 7.64 1.29
N SER A 75 17.48 8.01 0.01
CA SER A 75 16.31 8.67 -0.57
C SER A 75 15.06 7.82 -0.47
N GLU A 76 15.16 6.53 -0.83
CA GLU A 76 14.03 5.59 -0.75
C GLU A 76 13.57 5.37 0.69
N LYS A 77 14.51 5.21 1.65
CA LYS A 77 14.16 5.06 3.07
C LYS A 77 13.51 6.31 3.64
N VAL A 78 14.00 7.50 3.32
CA VAL A 78 13.40 8.77 3.76
C VAL A 78 12.02 8.96 3.13
N GLY A 79 11.90 8.74 1.81
CA GLY A 79 10.64 8.81 1.08
C GLY A 79 9.59 7.86 1.67
N THR A 80 9.98 6.62 1.92
CA THR A 80 9.18 5.58 2.59
C THR A 80 8.59 6.06 3.92
N VAL A 81 9.43 6.60 4.82
CA VAL A 81 8.96 7.07 6.13
C VAL A 81 8.03 8.28 5.98
N LEU A 82 8.35 9.22 5.08
CA LEU A 82 7.51 10.38 4.80
C LEU A 82 6.15 9.98 4.20
N ASP A 83 6.11 8.95 3.37
CA ASP A 83 4.88 8.41 2.82
C ASP A 83 4.02 7.72 3.89
N GLU A 84 4.64 6.93 4.79
CA GLU A 84 3.96 6.27 5.91
C GLU A 84 3.30 7.30 6.83
N ILE A 85 4.09 8.22 7.39
CA ILE A 85 3.57 9.22 8.33
C ILE A 85 2.65 10.22 7.63
N GLY A 86 2.85 10.45 6.32
CA GLY A 86 1.99 11.31 5.53
C GLY A 86 0.60 10.73 5.33
N THR A 87 0.53 9.42 5.02
CA THR A 87 -0.74 8.70 4.92
C THR A 87 -1.51 8.75 6.25
N GLN A 88 -0.81 8.56 7.38
CA GLN A 88 -1.40 8.72 8.72
C GLN A 88 -1.91 10.13 8.98
N ALA A 89 -1.12 11.17 8.64
CA ALA A 89 -1.47 12.57 8.86
C ALA A 89 -2.72 12.99 8.07
N GLN A 90 -2.82 12.56 6.80
CA GLN A 90 -3.99 12.83 5.97
C GLN A 90 -5.26 12.23 6.60
N TYR A 91 -5.19 11.00 7.10
CA TYR A 91 -6.35 10.34 7.69
C TYR A 91 -6.85 10.96 8.99
N VAL A 92 -5.94 11.46 9.84
CA VAL A 92 -6.34 12.19 11.04
C VAL A 92 -7.29 13.33 10.66
N ILE A 93 -6.95 14.12 9.65
CA ILE A 93 -7.78 15.27 9.29
C ILE A 93 -9.04 14.85 8.51
N ASP A 94 -8.96 13.88 7.61
CA ASP A 94 -10.10 13.49 6.78
C ASP A 94 -11.20 12.77 7.61
N ILE A 95 -10.84 11.92 8.58
CA ILE A 95 -11.83 11.30 9.48
C ILE A 95 -12.53 12.37 10.30
N VAL A 96 -11.77 13.30 10.88
CA VAL A 96 -12.33 14.36 11.72
C VAL A 96 -13.28 15.23 10.93
N VAL A 97 -12.88 15.74 9.76
CA VAL A 97 -13.74 16.60 8.93
C VAL A 97 -15.02 15.89 8.52
N ARG A 98 -14.96 14.61 8.18
CA ARG A 98 -16.17 13.83 7.86
C ARG A 98 -17.08 13.65 9.08
N ASN A 99 -16.53 13.32 10.24
CA ASN A 99 -17.33 13.19 11.46
C ASN A 99 -18.03 14.50 11.84
N LEU A 100 -17.35 15.64 11.63
CA LEU A 100 -17.86 16.96 11.93
C LEU A 100 -18.94 17.42 10.95
N TYR A 101 -18.86 17.00 9.68
CA TYR A 101 -19.91 17.26 8.69
C TYR A 101 -21.28 16.74 9.17
N GLU A 102 -21.34 15.51 9.69
CA GLU A 102 -22.60 14.91 10.18
C GLU A 102 -23.24 15.77 11.29
N ARG A 103 -22.41 16.40 12.14
CA ARG A 103 -22.88 17.26 13.25
C ARG A 103 -23.58 18.54 12.76
N THR A 104 -23.29 18.98 11.54
CA THR A 104 -23.95 20.14 10.94
C THR A 104 -25.42 19.87 10.63
N ALA A 105 -25.75 18.63 10.28
CA ALA A 105 -27.12 18.19 10.05
C ALA A 105 -27.84 17.89 11.37
N ASP A 106 -27.13 17.29 12.34
CA ASP A 106 -27.64 16.99 13.69
C ASP A 106 -28.25 18.19 14.40
N VAL A 107 -27.48 19.28 14.52
CA VAL A 107 -27.99 20.53 15.10
C VAL A 107 -29.11 21.13 14.23
N GLY A 108 -29.09 20.83 12.93
CA GLY A 108 -30.03 21.28 11.93
C GLY A 108 -31.45 20.83 12.21
N PHE A 109 -31.66 19.52 12.38
CA PHE A 109 -33.00 18.95 12.62
C PHE A 109 -33.41 18.99 14.10
N LEU A 110 -32.47 18.82 15.04
CA LEU A 110 -32.84 18.79 16.46
C LEU A 110 -33.33 20.16 16.95
N ALA A 111 -32.83 21.26 16.35
CA ALA A 111 -33.34 22.61 16.60
C ALA A 111 -34.77 22.85 16.07
N THR A 112 -35.31 21.89 15.30
CA THR A 112 -36.70 21.91 14.78
C THR A 112 -37.59 20.86 15.42
N ASP A 113 -37.10 20.12 16.43
CA ASP A 113 -37.95 19.17 17.17
C ASP A 113 -39.07 19.93 17.89
N ASN A 114 -40.32 19.59 17.57
CA ASN A 114 -41.48 20.35 18.03
C ASN A 114 -41.69 20.28 19.54
N GLU A 115 -41.35 19.18 20.21
CA GLU A 115 -41.46 19.09 21.68
C GLU A 115 -40.45 20.04 22.33
N LEU A 116 -39.21 20.05 21.84
CA LEU A 116 -38.19 20.97 22.34
C LEU A 116 -38.52 22.44 22.01
N CYS A 117 -39.00 22.73 20.80
CA CYS A 117 -39.43 24.07 20.40
C CYS A 117 -40.62 24.57 21.24
N ASN A 118 -41.61 23.71 21.55
CA ASN A 118 -42.73 24.06 22.43
C ASN A 118 -42.25 24.37 23.85
N PHE A 119 -41.29 23.60 24.37
CA PHE A 119 -40.69 23.85 25.68
C PHE A 119 -39.93 25.17 25.72
N VAL A 120 -39.04 25.42 24.76
CA VAL A 120 -38.27 26.67 24.69
C VAL A 120 -39.14 27.90 24.45
N ALA A 121 -40.26 27.74 23.72
CA ALA A 121 -41.24 28.80 23.53
C ALA A 121 -42.11 29.09 24.76
N GLY A 122 -41.99 28.29 25.84
CA GLY A 122 -42.83 28.40 27.04
C GLY A 122 -44.28 27.95 26.85
N ILE A 123 -44.57 27.18 25.79
CA ILE A 123 -45.89 26.58 25.53
C ILE A 123 -46.12 25.40 26.49
N THR A 124 -45.06 24.67 26.81
CA THR A 124 -45.02 23.59 27.80
C THR A 124 -43.96 23.88 28.85
N ASP A 125 -44.20 23.51 30.11
CA ASP A 125 -43.30 23.78 31.26
C ASP A 125 -42.67 22.50 31.85
N ASP A 126 -42.60 21.42 31.06
CA ASP A 126 -42.08 20.13 31.52
C ASP A 126 -40.58 19.99 31.21
N GLN A 127 -39.75 20.54 32.10
CA GLN A 127 -38.30 20.43 31.99
C GLN A 127 -37.81 18.97 32.03
N ALA A 128 -38.51 18.09 32.76
CA ALA A 128 -38.13 16.69 32.87
C ALA A 128 -38.36 15.95 31.56
N ALA A 129 -39.48 16.22 30.87
CA ALA A 129 -39.76 15.68 29.54
C ALA A 129 -38.74 16.19 28.50
N ALA A 130 -38.43 17.50 28.49
CA ALA A 130 -37.42 18.06 27.60
C ALA A 130 -36.03 17.42 27.84
N ARG A 131 -35.62 17.24 29.11
CA ARG A 131 -34.37 16.55 29.46
C ARG A 131 -34.36 15.10 28.99
N ALA A 132 -35.47 14.38 29.19
CA ALA A 132 -35.61 12.99 28.74
C ALA A 132 -35.50 12.88 27.22
N ARG A 133 -36.10 13.81 26.47
CA ARG A 133 -36.03 13.90 25.00
C ARG A 133 -34.59 14.13 24.53
N LEU A 134 -33.87 15.07 25.13
CA LEU A 134 -32.45 15.31 24.83
C LEU A 134 -31.55 14.10 25.17
N ARG A 135 -31.81 13.42 26.29
CA ARG A 135 -31.10 12.17 26.64
C ARG A 135 -31.40 11.05 25.64
N ALA A 136 -32.64 10.92 25.20
CA ALA A 136 -33.02 9.93 24.18
C ALA A 136 -32.29 10.16 22.85
N TYR A 137 -31.96 11.41 22.53
CA TYR A 137 -31.08 11.76 21.41
C TYR A 137 -29.62 11.36 21.69
N ALA A 138 -29.04 11.82 22.80
CA ALA A 138 -27.65 11.56 23.16
C ALA A 138 -27.32 10.06 23.36
N THR A 139 -28.30 9.24 23.73
CA THR A 139 -28.11 7.77 23.80
C THR A 139 -28.04 7.08 22.43
N LYS A 140 -28.54 7.72 21.36
CA LYS A 140 -28.40 7.22 19.99
C LYS A 140 -27.11 7.77 19.39
N TYR A 141 -26.91 9.08 19.49
CA TYR A 141 -25.70 9.77 19.03
C TYR A 141 -24.72 9.94 20.19
N THR A 142 -24.00 8.87 20.55
CA THR A 142 -23.09 8.84 21.71
C THR A 142 -21.84 9.72 21.54
N VAL A 143 -21.74 10.43 20.41
CA VAL A 143 -20.72 11.42 20.10
C VAL A 143 -20.85 12.72 20.91
N TYR A 144 -22.00 12.98 21.52
CA TYR A 144 -22.25 14.17 22.33
C TYR A 144 -22.06 13.89 23.82
N ASP A 145 -21.37 14.79 24.52
CA ASP A 145 -21.24 14.73 25.98
C ASP A 145 -22.11 15.75 26.71
N GLU A 146 -22.71 16.69 25.99
CA GLU A 146 -23.63 17.68 26.54
C GLU A 146 -24.53 18.25 25.45
N ILE A 147 -25.77 18.54 25.82
CA ILE A 147 -26.78 19.17 24.99
C ILE A 147 -27.58 20.12 25.87
N MET A 148 -27.64 21.38 25.46
CA MET A 148 -28.30 22.45 26.23
C MET A 148 -29.35 23.17 25.39
N LEU A 149 -30.43 23.59 26.04
CA LEU A 149 -31.37 24.57 25.52
C LEU A 149 -31.24 25.85 26.34
N LEU A 150 -31.12 26.96 25.64
CA LEU A 150 -30.98 28.29 26.22
C LEU A 150 -32.14 29.16 25.76
N ASP A 151 -32.59 30.09 26.59
CA ASP A 151 -33.48 31.16 26.14
C ASP A 151 -32.72 32.25 25.35
N ILE A 152 -33.44 33.26 24.87
CA ILE A 152 -32.84 34.38 24.13
C ILE A 152 -31.91 35.27 24.96
N ALA A 153 -31.96 35.17 26.29
CA ALA A 153 -31.09 35.91 27.21
C ALA A 153 -29.85 35.10 27.62
N GLY A 154 -29.76 33.83 27.22
CA GLY A 154 -28.65 32.94 27.56
C GLY A 154 -28.85 32.18 28.88
N ASN A 155 -30.04 32.19 29.48
CA ASN A 155 -30.35 31.33 30.62
C ASN A 155 -30.50 29.89 30.17
N VAL A 156 -29.92 28.94 30.91
CA VAL A 156 -30.04 27.50 30.61
C VAL A 156 -31.43 27.03 31.03
N LEU A 157 -32.25 26.67 30.05
CA LEU A 157 -33.58 26.11 30.29
C LEU A 157 -33.50 24.63 30.68
N VAL A 158 -32.65 23.87 29.99
CA VAL A 158 -32.39 22.46 30.30
C VAL A 158 -31.04 22.03 29.74
N GLN A 159 -30.39 21.10 30.43
CA GLN A 159 -29.18 20.41 29.98
C GLN A 159 -29.27 18.91 30.32
N ILE A 160 -28.48 18.07 29.65
CA ILE A 160 -28.51 16.62 29.88
C ILE A 160 -27.62 16.18 31.04
N ASP A 161 -26.51 16.88 31.28
CA ASP A 161 -25.60 16.60 32.40
C ASP A 161 -26.06 17.34 33.67
N GLU A 162 -26.62 16.62 34.64
CA GLU A 162 -27.04 17.22 35.91
C GLU A 162 -25.90 17.32 36.93
N THR A 163 -24.72 16.77 36.64
CA THR A 163 -23.58 16.77 37.58
C THR A 163 -22.82 18.09 37.60
N THR A 164 -22.87 18.85 36.50
CA THR A 164 -22.31 20.20 36.39
C THR A 164 -23.41 21.20 36.01
N PRO A 165 -24.31 21.56 36.95
CA PRO A 165 -25.42 22.46 36.70
C PRO A 165 -24.95 23.85 36.25
N MET A 166 -25.59 24.39 35.22
CA MET A 166 -25.41 25.75 34.74
C MET A 166 -26.73 26.53 34.82
N GLU A 167 -26.66 27.78 35.28
CA GLU A 167 -27.83 28.68 35.32
C GLU A 167 -27.98 29.49 34.03
N GLY A 168 -26.87 29.83 33.38
CA GLY A 168 -26.85 30.67 32.18
C GLY A 168 -25.43 30.93 31.70
N SER A 169 -25.30 31.64 30.58
CA SER A 169 -24.02 32.05 30.02
C SER A 169 -24.15 33.33 29.20
N ASP A 170 -23.10 34.16 29.27
CA ASP A 170 -22.93 35.35 28.42
C ASP A 170 -21.97 35.06 27.24
N ASP A 171 -21.77 33.78 26.87
CA ASP A 171 -20.85 33.41 25.80
C ASP A 171 -21.25 34.09 24.48
N PRO A 172 -20.31 34.77 23.78
CA PRO A 172 -20.60 35.43 22.50
C PRO A 172 -21.24 34.52 21.45
N LEU A 173 -21.07 33.20 21.56
CA LEU A 173 -21.74 32.19 20.74
C LEU A 173 -23.25 32.40 20.70
N ILE A 174 -23.88 32.76 21.82
CA ILE A 174 -25.34 32.88 21.93
C ILE A 174 -25.83 34.01 21.02
N ALA A 175 -25.26 35.20 21.16
CA ALA A 175 -25.59 36.35 20.32
C ALA A 175 -25.31 36.08 18.83
N GLN A 176 -24.18 35.42 18.52
CA GLN A 176 -23.84 35.02 17.15
C GLN A 176 -24.86 34.04 16.57
N THR A 177 -25.31 33.08 17.37
CA THR A 177 -26.30 32.07 16.96
C THR A 177 -27.67 32.70 16.72
N LEU A 178 -28.12 33.59 17.61
CA LEU A 178 -29.38 34.31 17.46
C LEU A 178 -29.41 35.19 16.20
N ALA A 179 -28.26 35.73 15.80
CA ALA A 179 -28.11 36.55 14.59
C ALA A 179 -27.96 35.74 13.30
N SER A 180 -27.70 34.43 13.38
CA SER A 180 -27.49 33.56 12.21
C SER A 180 -28.79 32.89 11.75
N ASP A 181 -28.97 32.76 10.44
CA ASP A 181 -30.04 31.93 9.86
C ASP A 181 -29.66 30.43 9.80
N GLY A 182 -28.36 30.13 9.80
CA GLY A 182 -27.80 28.78 9.79
C GLY A 182 -27.30 28.33 11.16
N PHE A 183 -26.62 27.18 11.19
CA PHE A 183 -25.88 26.78 12.39
C PHE A 183 -24.63 27.65 12.58
N VAL A 184 -24.13 27.71 13.80
CA VAL A 184 -22.84 28.30 14.16
C VAL A 184 -21.96 27.18 14.73
N GLU A 185 -20.77 27.03 14.16
CA GLU A 185 -19.73 26.12 14.65
C GLU A 185 -18.70 26.93 15.44
N THR A 186 -18.33 26.47 16.63
CA THR A 186 -17.38 27.16 17.49
C THR A 186 -16.44 26.18 18.16
N PHE A 187 -15.13 26.43 18.02
CA PHE A 187 -14.09 25.68 18.71
C PHE A 187 -13.16 26.60 19.50
N ARG A 188 -13.44 26.76 20.79
CA ARG A 188 -12.66 27.58 21.74
C ARG A 188 -13.10 27.26 23.16
N PHE A 189 -12.45 27.87 24.14
CA PHE A 189 -13.05 27.94 25.47
C PHE A 189 -14.48 28.51 25.35
N SER A 190 -15.41 27.89 26.07
CA SER A 190 -16.79 28.36 26.16
C SER A 190 -17.25 28.32 27.60
N GLN A 191 -17.93 29.37 28.03
CA GLN A 191 -18.53 29.41 29.37
C GLN A 191 -19.60 28.33 29.55
N LEU A 192 -20.21 27.85 28.45
CA LEU A 192 -21.14 26.72 28.43
C LEU A 192 -20.47 25.38 28.77
N ARG A 193 -19.13 25.30 28.71
CA ARG A 193 -18.35 24.11 29.11
C ARG A 193 -17.15 24.55 29.95
N PRO A 194 -17.38 25.07 31.17
CA PRO A 194 -16.35 25.74 31.96
C PRO A 194 -15.22 24.79 32.41
N ASN A 195 -15.50 23.49 32.47
CA ASN A 195 -14.53 22.45 32.83
C ASN A 195 -13.65 22.00 31.65
N LYS A 196 -13.91 22.48 30.44
CA LYS A 196 -13.13 22.15 29.25
C LYS A 196 -12.24 23.30 28.84
N ARG A 197 -11.02 22.98 28.41
CA ARG A 197 -10.08 23.96 27.85
C ARG A 197 -10.57 24.51 26.51
N LEU A 198 -11.06 23.62 25.66
CA LEU A 198 -11.66 23.91 24.36
C LEU A 198 -12.94 23.08 24.27
N ALA A 199 -14.01 23.66 23.72
CA ALA A 199 -15.26 22.98 23.45
C ALA A 199 -15.59 23.17 21.97
N LEU A 200 -15.98 22.07 21.32
CA LEU A 200 -16.58 22.12 19.99
C LEU A 200 -18.10 22.14 20.15
N VAL A 201 -18.70 23.29 19.87
CA VAL A 201 -20.13 23.53 20.04
C VAL A 201 -20.74 23.84 18.68
N TYR A 202 -21.77 23.07 18.32
CA TYR A 202 -22.68 23.38 17.22
C TYR A 202 -23.94 23.99 17.82
N SER A 203 -24.31 25.19 17.39
CA SER A 203 -25.49 25.86 17.90
C SER A 203 -26.39 26.37 16.78
N LYS A 204 -27.69 26.40 17.05
CA LYS A 204 -28.69 26.90 16.11
C LYS A 204 -29.84 27.54 16.86
N ARG A 205 -30.37 28.64 16.30
CA ARG A 205 -31.56 29.31 16.86
C ARG A 205 -32.77 28.39 16.75
N MET A 206 -33.60 28.39 17.78
CA MET A 206 -34.87 27.68 17.80
C MET A 206 -36.01 28.66 17.53
N LEU A 207 -37.00 28.20 16.76
CA LEU A 207 -38.13 29.03 16.34
C LEU A 207 -39.42 28.55 17.01
N HIS A 208 -40.28 29.51 17.37
CA HIS A 208 -41.61 29.22 17.85
C HIS A 208 -42.38 28.46 16.77
N PRO A 209 -43.00 27.29 17.07
CA PRO A 209 -43.60 26.45 16.04
C PRO A 209 -44.66 27.17 15.19
N GLN A 210 -45.51 27.99 15.81
CA GLN A 210 -46.57 28.73 15.11
C GLN A 210 -46.16 30.12 14.61
N THR A 211 -45.42 30.91 15.40
CA THR A 211 -45.14 32.32 15.04
C THR A 211 -43.83 32.51 14.29
N GLN A 212 -42.98 31.47 14.21
CA GLN A 212 -41.66 31.49 13.57
C GLN A 212 -40.70 32.55 14.14
N ARG A 213 -41.02 33.13 15.31
CA ARG A 213 -40.11 34.02 16.04
C ARG A 213 -39.02 33.21 16.74
N VAL A 214 -37.84 33.79 16.88
CA VAL A 214 -36.75 33.18 17.64
C VAL A 214 -37.14 33.10 19.12
N VAL A 215 -37.04 31.91 19.71
CA VAL A 215 -37.43 31.64 21.11
C VAL A 215 -36.25 31.20 21.98
N GLY A 216 -35.14 30.76 21.39
CA GLY A 216 -33.96 30.35 22.13
C GLY A 216 -32.88 29.77 21.23
N VAL A 217 -31.94 29.03 21.84
CA VAL A 217 -30.78 28.43 21.18
C VAL A 217 -30.62 26.98 21.64
N LEU A 218 -30.43 26.08 20.68
CA LEU A 218 -29.92 24.71 20.92
C LEU A 218 -28.40 24.73 20.82
N CYS A 219 -27.71 24.09 21.77
CA CYS A 219 -26.27 23.87 21.75
C CYS A 219 -25.96 22.37 21.88
N LEU A 220 -25.24 21.81 20.90
CA LEU A 220 -24.69 20.46 20.92
C LEU A 220 -23.19 20.51 21.16
N CYS A 221 -22.74 19.91 22.27
CA CYS A 221 -21.32 19.84 22.62
C CYS A 221 -20.75 18.48 22.22
N PHE A 222 -19.87 18.49 21.22
CA PHE A 222 -19.23 17.28 20.73
C PHE A 222 -18.17 16.79 21.72
N HIS A 223 -18.12 15.48 21.98
CA HIS A 223 -17.12 14.86 22.84
C HIS A 223 -15.79 14.67 22.10
N PHE A 224 -15.24 15.80 21.67
CA PHE A 224 -14.10 15.92 20.79
C PHE A 224 -12.86 15.14 21.27
N GLU A 225 -12.56 15.22 22.56
CA GLU A 225 -11.38 14.58 23.14
C GLU A 225 -11.45 13.05 23.06
N GLN A 226 -12.62 12.46 23.32
CA GLN A 226 -12.82 11.02 23.19
C GLN A 226 -12.75 10.59 21.73
N GLU A 227 -13.30 11.39 20.82
CA GLU A 227 -13.25 11.07 19.39
C GLU A 227 -11.82 11.02 18.89
N MET A 228 -11.02 12.05 19.20
CA MET A 228 -9.61 12.10 18.83
C MET A 228 -8.81 10.95 19.48
N ALA A 229 -9.09 10.62 20.74
CA ALA A 229 -8.48 9.47 21.39
C ALA A 229 -8.81 8.14 20.70
N GLY A 230 -10.03 7.99 20.18
CA GLY A 230 -10.46 6.85 19.38
C GLY A 230 -9.69 6.74 18.06
N ILE A 231 -9.65 7.84 17.30
CA ILE A 231 -8.91 7.93 16.02
C ILE A 231 -7.44 7.57 16.21
N PHE A 232 -6.77 8.15 17.21
CA PHE A 232 -5.36 7.88 17.49
C PHE A 232 -5.12 6.45 17.96
N ARG A 233 -6.03 5.86 18.76
CA ARG A 233 -5.87 4.47 19.23
C ARG A 233 -5.93 3.47 18.08
N SER A 234 -6.82 3.68 17.12
CA SER A 234 -7.02 2.77 15.97
C SER A 234 -5.89 2.85 14.94
N HIS A 235 -5.27 4.03 14.78
CA HIS A 235 -4.37 4.29 13.64
C HIS A 235 -2.92 4.56 14.03
N ARG A 236 -2.59 4.75 15.31
CA ARG A 236 -1.20 4.95 15.73
C ARG A 236 -0.35 3.73 15.43
N ASP A 237 0.96 3.98 15.29
CA ASP A 237 1.95 2.92 15.29
C ASP A 237 1.81 2.07 16.58
N ALA A 238 1.71 0.75 16.43
CA ALA A 238 1.67 -0.19 17.54
C ALA A 238 2.92 -0.08 18.44
N ALA A 239 4.07 0.20 17.83
CA ALA A 239 5.33 0.46 18.53
C ALA A 239 5.43 1.89 19.09
N LYS A 240 4.45 2.76 18.80
CA LYS A 240 4.39 4.16 19.23
C LYS A 240 5.65 4.97 18.87
N ARG A 241 6.25 4.70 17.70
CA ARG A 241 7.46 5.42 17.24
C ARG A 241 7.15 6.83 16.75
N SER A 242 5.90 7.12 16.41
CA SER A 242 5.46 8.44 15.97
C SER A 242 4.35 8.98 16.86
N ASN A 243 4.19 10.30 16.85
CA ASN A 243 3.08 10.99 17.50
C ASN A 243 2.17 11.63 16.44
N MET A 244 0.87 11.37 16.56
CA MET A 244 -0.17 11.89 15.68
C MET A 244 -0.81 13.10 16.34
N LEU A 245 -1.00 14.16 15.57
CA LEU A 245 -1.42 15.48 16.03
C LEU A 245 -2.55 16.01 15.16
N LEU A 246 -3.43 16.78 15.76
CA LEU A 246 -4.34 17.69 15.09
C LEU A 246 -3.93 19.12 15.43
N LEU A 247 -3.79 19.97 14.43
CA LEU A 247 -3.30 21.34 14.55
C LEU A 247 -4.36 22.36 14.14
N ASP A 248 -4.28 23.57 14.68
CA ASP A 248 -5.06 24.72 14.21
C ASP A 248 -4.35 25.47 13.06
N GLY A 249 -4.96 26.57 12.61
CA GLY A 249 -4.43 27.42 11.54
C GLY A 249 -3.12 28.14 11.89
N ASP A 250 -2.79 28.26 13.18
CA ASP A 250 -1.55 28.85 13.70
C ASP A 250 -0.47 27.78 13.99
N ASN A 251 -0.71 26.54 13.55
CA ASN A 251 0.14 25.37 13.77
C ASN A 251 0.32 25.01 15.26
N ARG A 252 -0.68 25.35 16.10
CA ARG A 252 -0.71 24.93 17.51
C ARG A 252 -1.37 23.57 17.61
N VAL A 253 -0.83 22.74 18.50
CA VAL A 253 -1.38 21.41 18.79
C VAL A 253 -2.74 21.55 19.48
N ILE A 254 -3.79 21.14 18.78
CA ILE A 254 -5.15 21.02 19.32
C ILE A 254 -5.24 19.74 20.17
N GLU A 255 -4.90 18.60 19.54
CA GLU A 255 -4.90 17.25 20.14
C GLU A 255 -3.63 16.48 19.77
N SER A 256 -3.23 15.58 20.66
CA SER A 256 -1.99 14.80 20.56
C SER A 256 -2.22 13.38 21.02
N ALA A 257 -1.73 12.39 20.25
CA ALA A 257 -1.81 10.98 20.63
C ALA A 257 -0.98 10.66 21.89
N ASP A 258 0.03 11.49 22.19
CA ASP A 258 0.76 11.50 23.44
C ASP A 258 1.06 12.95 23.89
N PRO A 259 0.19 13.56 24.73
CA PRO A 259 0.38 14.92 25.23
C PRO A 259 1.61 15.09 26.14
N THR A 260 2.16 14.01 26.70
CA THR A 260 3.37 14.08 27.53
C THR A 260 4.61 14.22 26.66
N TRP A 261 4.57 13.70 25.44
CA TRP A 261 5.63 13.85 24.45
C TRP A 261 5.51 15.15 23.66
N ILE A 262 4.34 15.45 23.10
CA ILE A 262 4.06 16.71 22.40
C ILE A 262 2.86 17.40 23.08
N PRO A 263 3.12 18.42 23.93
CA PRO A 263 2.07 19.08 24.70
C PRO A 263 1.08 19.86 23.86
N LEU A 264 -0.17 19.86 24.29
CA LEU A 264 -1.24 20.67 23.70
C LEU A 264 -0.90 22.17 23.77
N GLY A 265 -1.31 22.93 22.76
CA GLY A 265 -1.07 24.38 22.65
C GLY A 265 0.34 24.76 22.15
N SER A 266 1.28 23.82 22.07
CA SER A 266 2.61 24.03 21.52
C SER A 266 2.53 24.35 20.03
N VAL A 267 3.33 25.31 19.56
CA VAL A 267 3.51 25.56 18.11
C VAL A 267 4.55 24.58 17.59
N VAL A 268 4.20 23.80 16.55
CA VAL A 268 5.07 22.78 15.96
C VAL A 268 5.51 23.15 14.54
N PRO A 269 6.66 22.66 14.06
CA PRO A 269 7.03 22.79 12.65
C PRO A 269 6.06 22.00 11.75
N VAL A 270 5.80 22.50 10.54
CA VAL A 270 4.88 21.89 9.57
C VAL A 270 5.58 21.57 8.24
N ASN A 271 5.18 20.47 7.60
CA ASN A 271 5.77 20.00 6.34
C ASN A 271 4.72 19.51 5.34
N HIS A 272 4.13 20.45 4.59
CA HIS A 272 3.15 20.17 3.54
C HIS A 272 3.76 19.56 2.29
N SER A 273 4.95 20.01 1.90
CA SER A 273 5.60 19.66 0.63
C SER A 273 6.30 18.31 0.62
N ALA A 274 6.22 17.54 1.72
CA ALA A 274 6.99 16.31 1.91
C ALA A 274 8.50 16.55 1.78
N SER A 275 8.99 17.74 2.16
CA SER A 275 10.41 18.06 2.05
C SER A 275 11.22 17.09 2.91
N PRO A 276 12.26 16.44 2.35
CA PRO A 276 13.06 15.46 3.08
C PRO A 276 14.13 16.16 3.92
N ARG A 277 13.69 16.89 4.94
CA ARG A 277 14.53 17.62 5.88
C ARG A 277 14.17 17.29 7.33
N LEU A 278 15.16 17.38 8.21
CA LEU A 278 14.95 17.23 9.65
C LEU A 278 14.42 18.52 10.26
N TRP A 279 13.42 18.38 11.11
CA TRP A 279 12.79 19.47 11.84
C TRP A 279 13.11 19.37 13.33
N VAL A 280 13.47 20.49 13.94
CA VAL A 280 13.77 20.53 15.37
C VAL A 280 12.53 20.97 16.15
N PHE A 281 12.16 20.18 17.15
CA PHE A 281 11.14 20.53 18.13
C PHE A 281 11.59 20.07 19.52
N MET A 282 11.55 20.97 20.50
CA MET A 282 11.96 20.70 21.90
C MET A 282 13.33 20.00 22.02
N GLY A 283 14.30 20.41 21.20
CA GLY A 283 15.66 19.88 21.21
C GLY A 283 15.85 18.50 20.55
N ARG A 284 14.80 17.93 19.93
CA ARG A 284 14.88 16.66 19.17
C ARG A 284 14.62 16.89 17.68
N GLN A 285 15.20 16.04 16.84
CA GLN A 285 15.03 16.05 15.39
C GLN A 285 13.94 15.07 14.95
N TYR A 286 13.09 15.50 14.01
CA TYR A 286 11.95 14.76 13.52
C TYR A 286 11.87 14.78 12.00
N LEU A 287 11.34 13.71 11.44
CA LEU A 287 10.62 13.76 10.17
C LEU A 287 9.16 14.13 10.45
N VAL A 288 8.60 15.00 9.61
CA VAL A 288 7.27 15.59 9.81
C VAL A 288 6.50 15.53 8.49
N ARG A 289 5.20 15.22 8.56
CA ARG A 289 4.24 15.44 7.47
C ARG A 289 2.98 16.10 7.99
N THR A 290 2.47 17.05 7.22
CA THR A 290 1.30 17.84 7.57
C THR A 290 0.33 17.92 6.39
N PHE A 291 -0.94 17.62 6.63
CA PHE A 291 -2.00 17.62 5.62
C PHE A 291 -3.16 18.52 6.03
N ARG A 292 -3.78 19.14 5.04
CA ARG A 292 -5.05 19.84 5.17
C ARG A 292 -6.11 18.99 4.50
N SER A 293 -7.34 19.02 5.00
CA SER A 293 -8.43 18.32 4.32
C SER A 293 -8.80 19.01 3.01
N GLY A 294 -9.26 18.22 2.04
CA GLY A 294 -9.96 18.72 0.86
C GLY A 294 -11.42 19.09 1.15
N GLY A 295 -11.91 18.85 2.36
CA GLY A 295 -13.32 18.96 2.73
C GLY A 295 -14.11 17.68 2.40
N TYR A 296 -15.35 17.63 2.88
CA TYR A 296 -16.29 16.54 2.67
C TYR A 296 -17.67 17.08 2.33
N GLN A 297 -18.24 16.71 1.17
CA GLN A 297 -19.57 17.13 0.71
C GLN A 297 -19.82 18.66 0.81
N GLY A 298 -18.80 19.47 0.48
CA GLY A 298 -18.87 20.93 0.53
C GLY A 298 -18.54 21.54 1.90
N TYR A 299 -18.38 20.73 2.96
CA TYR A 299 -17.92 21.18 4.27
C TYR A 299 -16.38 21.10 4.35
N PRO A 300 -15.67 22.23 4.51
CA PRO A 300 -14.21 22.26 4.50
C PRO A 300 -13.55 21.82 5.82
N GLY A 301 -14.34 21.59 6.88
CA GLY A 301 -13.81 21.48 8.24
C GLY A 301 -13.59 22.83 8.92
N PRO A 302 -13.28 22.84 10.22
CA PRO A 302 -12.97 24.07 10.94
C PRO A 302 -11.75 24.79 10.32
N PRO A 303 -11.76 26.13 10.23
CA PRO A 303 -10.75 26.87 9.49
C PRO A 303 -9.31 26.58 9.93
N GLY A 304 -8.48 26.20 8.96
CA GLY A 304 -7.05 26.01 9.17
C GLY A 304 -6.68 24.72 9.91
N TRP A 305 -7.62 23.81 10.20
CA TRP A 305 -7.29 22.54 10.84
C TRP A 305 -6.44 21.63 9.96
N GLN A 306 -5.47 20.95 10.57
CA GLN A 306 -4.45 20.18 9.86
C GLN A 306 -4.10 18.91 10.63
N GLY A 307 -3.98 17.80 9.93
CA GLY A 307 -3.46 16.55 10.49
C GLY A 307 -1.95 16.51 10.36
N GLN A 308 -1.25 16.07 11.39
CA GLN A 308 0.21 15.98 11.38
C GLN A 308 0.70 14.71 12.07
N VAL A 309 1.80 14.15 11.56
CA VAL A 309 2.54 13.10 12.26
C VAL A 309 4.01 13.47 12.33
N MET A 310 4.59 13.26 13.51
CA MET A 310 6.00 13.51 13.80
C MET A 310 6.66 12.21 14.27
N ILE A 311 7.78 11.83 13.65
CA ILE A 311 8.58 10.66 14.04
C ILE A 311 10.03 11.10 14.33
N PRO A 312 10.61 10.76 15.49
CA PRO A 312 12.01 11.05 15.78
C PRO A 312 12.93 10.33 14.81
N VAL A 313 13.93 11.04 14.31
CA VAL A 313 14.85 10.49 13.30
C VAL A 313 15.65 9.28 13.82
N ASP A 314 15.95 9.24 15.11
CA ASP A 314 16.71 8.18 15.77
C ASP A 314 16.00 6.82 15.78
N ILE A 315 14.67 6.82 15.64
CA ILE A 315 13.87 5.59 15.54
C ILE A 315 13.12 5.45 14.21
N ALA A 316 13.11 6.49 13.37
CA ALA A 316 12.39 6.53 12.09
C ALA A 316 12.75 5.38 11.16
N PHE A 317 14.03 4.98 11.16
CA PHE A 317 14.56 3.90 10.31
C PHE A 317 14.77 2.60 11.08
N THR A 318 14.35 2.54 12.36
CA THR A 318 14.50 1.36 13.21
C THR A 318 13.21 0.57 13.29
N GLY A 319 13.34 -0.76 13.27
CA GLY A 319 12.24 -1.67 13.56
C GLY A 319 11.22 -1.77 12.44
N ARG A 320 11.35 -2.86 11.67
CA ARG A 320 10.28 -3.75 11.18
C ARG A 320 10.95 -4.74 10.20
N ASP A 321 11.75 -5.66 10.74
CA ASP A 321 12.31 -6.80 9.99
C ASP A 321 11.19 -7.79 9.69
N THR A 322 10.33 -7.46 8.75
CA THR A 322 9.52 -8.47 8.07
C THR A 322 10.36 -9.01 6.93
N GLN A 323 10.69 -10.31 6.98
CA GLN A 323 11.34 -10.99 5.88
C GLN A 323 10.32 -11.29 4.76
N ALA A 324 9.68 -10.25 4.21
CA ALA A 324 8.62 -10.38 3.24
C ALA A 324 9.09 -11.16 2.01
N LEU A 325 10.34 -10.94 1.56
CA LEU A 325 10.92 -11.71 0.46
C LEU A 325 11.19 -13.16 0.83
N ALA A 326 11.58 -13.46 2.07
CA ALA A 326 11.82 -14.84 2.50
C ALA A 326 10.52 -15.65 2.58
N ALA A 327 9.39 -15.00 2.88
CA ALA A 327 8.08 -15.65 2.95
C ALA A 327 7.48 -16.03 1.58
N LEU A 328 8.01 -15.49 0.47
CA LEU A 328 7.57 -15.81 -0.88
C LEU A 328 8.18 -17.12 -1.39
N ASP A 329 7.53 -17.76 -2.36
CA ASP A 329 8.14 -18.86 -3.09
C ASP A 329 9.34 -18.37 -3.93
N ALA A 330 10.23 -19.31 -4.29
CA ALA A 330 11.46 -18.98 -5.00
C ALA A 330 11.20 -18.36 -6.40
N GLY A 331 10.12 -18.76 -7.08
CA GLY A 331 9.75 -18.25 -8.40
C GLY A 331 9.30 -16.80 -8.32
N MET A 332 8.36 -16.50 -7.44
CA MET A 332 7.83 -15.15 -7.21
C MET A 332 8.94 -14.20 -6.73
N ARG A 333 9.79 -14.63 -5.79
CA ARG A 333 10.94 -13.83 -5.33
C ARG A 333 11.86 -13.47 -6.50
N SER A 334 12.21 -14.45 -7.34
CA SER A 334 13.06 -14.22 -8.52
C SER A 334 12.39 -13.29 -9.52
N GLY A 335 11.10 -13.47 -9.79
CA GLY A 335 10.33 -12.62 -10.70
C GLY A 335 10.23 -11.17 -10.21
N LEU A 336 9.95 -10.96 -8.92
CA LEU A 336 9.93 -9.63 -8.30
C LEU A 336 11.30 -8.95 -8.32
N LEU A 337 12.37 -9.65 -7.94
CA LEU A 337 13.74 -9.12 -8.01
C LEU A 337 14.16 -8.78 -9.46
N SER A 338 13.60 -9.46 -10.47
CA SER A 338 13.83 -9.08 -11.86
C SER A 338 13.19 -7.74 -12.23
N HIS A 339 12.15 -7.29 -11.53
CA HIS A 339 11.63 -5.92 -11.65
C HIS A 339 12.52 -4.92 -10.93
N ALA A 340 13.21 -5.33 -9.86
CA ALA A 340 14.20 -4.48 -9.19
C ALA A 340 15.35 -4.07 -10.12
N GLN A 341 15.68 -4.89 -11.11
CA GLN A 341 16.63 -4.57 -12.19
C GLN A 341 16.19 -3.39 -13.07
N ALA A 342 14.91 -3.00 -13.04
CA ALA A 342 14.37 -1.83 -13.73
C ALA A 342 14.24 -0.60 -12.82
N LEU A 343 14.41 -0.74 -11.49
CA LEU A 343 14.24 0.35 -10.53
C LEU A 343 15.42 1.35 -10.53
N SER A 344 16.61 0.98 -11.03
CA SER A 344 17.68 1.97 -11.24
C SER A 344 18.57 1.65 -12.45
N GLY A 345 18.75 2.65 -13.31
CA GLY A 345 19.68 2.60 -14.44
C GLY A 345 21.16 2.39 -14.04
N PRO A 346 21.67 3.04 -12.98
CA PRO A 346 23.05 2.86 -12.54
C PRO A 346 23.42 1.43 -12.13
N LEU A 347 22.53 0.72 -11.43
CA LEU A 347 22.78 -0.68 -11.06
C LEU A 347 22.90 -1.58 -12.28
N PHE A 348 22.11 -1.30 -13.32
CA PHE A 348 22.15 -2.05 -14.57
C PHE A 348 23.48 -1.86 -15.33
N GLU A 349 24.03 -0.64 -15.37
CA GLU A 349 25.34 -0.37 -15.99
C GLU A 349 26.47 -1.16 -15.34
N ILE A 350 26.39 -1.39 -14.02
CA ILE A 350 27.42 -2.12 -13.28
C ILE A 350 27.32 -3.63 -13.45
N MET A 351 26.12 -4.20 -13.46
CA MET A 351 25.98 -5.63 -13.81
C MET A 351 26.59 -5.91 -15.19
N ALA A 352 26.43 -4.99 -16.14
CA ALA A 352 27.07 -5.08 -17.47
C ALA A 352 28.60 -4.86 -17.43
N ALA A 353 29.09 -3.93 -16.60
CA ALA A 353 30.53 -3.70 -16.41
C ALA A 353 31.22 -4.91 -15.74
N ALA A 354 30.60 -5.49 -14.71
CA ALA A 354 31.05 -6.72 -14.04
C ALA A 354 31.19 -7.88 -15.04
N GLU A 355 30.21 -8.05 -15.93
CA GLU A 355 30.24 -9.04 -17.00
C GLU A 355 31.41 -8.81 -17.98
N THR A 356 31.67 -7.54 -18.32
CA THR A 356 32.74 -7.15 -19.23
C THR A 356 34.11 -7.46 -18.62
N ILE A 357 34.32 -7.16 -17.34
CA ILE A 357 35.56 -7.51 -16.64
C ILE A 357 35.72 -9.02 -16.57
N ARG A 358 34.65 -9.75 -16.25
CA ARG A 358 34.69 -11.21 -16.17
C ARG A 358 35.17 -11.80 -17.49
N CYS A 359 34.69 -11.28 -18.62
CA CYS A 359 35.14 -11.67 -19.95
C CYS A 359 36.63 -11.35 -20.19
N VAL A 360 37.09 -10.14 -19.84
CA VAL A 360 38.51 -9.73 -19.96
C VAL A 360 39.43 -10.59 -19.09
N VAL A 361 39.03 -10.88 -17.85
CA VAL A 361 39.79 -11.72 -16.92
C VAL A 361 39.84 -13.16 -17.40
N TRP A 362 38.70 -13.69 -17.85
CA TRP A 362 38.61 -15.04 -18.40
C TRP A 362 39.50 -15.18 -19.64
N ASN A 363 39.49 -14.19 -20.54
CA ASN A 363 40.40 -14.15 -21.70
C ASN A 363 41.88 -14.09 -21.27
N GLY A 364 42.21 -13.27 -20.28
CA GLY A 364 43.56 -13.21 -19.72
C GLY A 364 44.01 -14.55 -19.10
N GLN A 365 43.10 -15.26 -18.43
CA GLN A 365 43.37 -16.58 -17.84
C GLN A 365 43.55 -17.65 -18.92
N VAL A 366 42.77 -17.62 -19.99
CA VAL A 366 42.95 -18.52 -21.14
C VAL A 366 44.28 -18.26 -21.85
N MET A 367 44.65 -16.99 -22.08
CA MET A 367 45.91 -16.65 -22.76
C MET A 367 47.16 -17.02 -21.95
N SER A 368 47.05 -17.00 -20.61
CA SER A 368 48.14 -17.40 -19.71
C SER A 368 48.16 -18.89 -19.38
N ALA A 369 47.21 -19.67 -19.92
CA ALA A 369 47.14 -21.11 -19.72
C ALA A 369 48.36 -21.82 -20.33
N GLY A 370 49.02 -22.69 -19.55
CA GLY A 370 50.16 -23.50 -19.98
C GLY A 370 51.54 -22.81 -20.07
N GLN A 371 51.68 -21.53 -19.70
CA GLN A 371 52.97 -20.81 -19.79
C GLN A 371 53.66 -20.60 -18.42
N GLN A 372 54.99 -20.84 -18.34
CA GLN A 372 55.81 -20.65 -17.13
C GLN A 372 56.65 -19.36 -17.23
N GLY A 373 56.70 -18.52 -16.19
CA GLY A 373 57.50 -17.28 -16.14
C GLY A 373 56.77 -16.07 -15.54
N ASP A 374 57.08 -14.84 -16.01
CA ASP A 374 56.44 -13.57 -15.56
C ASP A 374 54.90 -13.57 -15.70
N LEU A 375 54.34 -14.41 -16.57
CA LEU A 375 52.90 -14.67 -16.70
C LEU A 375 52.26 -15.31 -15.45
N SER A 376 53.04 -15.91 -14.56
CA SER A 376 52.55 -16.44 -13.27
C SER A 376 52.12 -15.33 -12.30
N LYS A 377 52.80 -14.17 -12.34
CA LYS A 377 52.42 -12.98 -11.57
C LYS A 377 51.09 -12.40 -12.09
N LEU A 378 50.94 -12.35 -13.42
CA LEU A 378 49.68 -11.95 -14.06
C LEU A 378 48.54 -12.91 -13.68
N LYS A 379 48.78 -14.23 -13.66
CA LYS A 379 47.80 -15.24 -13.26
C LYS A 379 47.28 -15.02 -11.83
N ALA A 380 48.17 -14.67 -10.90
CA ALA A 380 47.78 -14.33 -9.52
C ALA A 380 46.92 -13.06 -9.44
N ILE A 381 47.27 -12.03 -10.23
CA ILE A 381 46.49 -10.78 -10.32
C ILE A 381 45.11 -11.05 -10.93
N LEU A 382 45.02 -11.82 -12.02
CA LEU A 382 43.77 -12.22 -12.64
C LEU A 382 42.87 -13.01 -11.69
N ALA A 383 43.43 -13.91 -10.88
CA ALA A 383 42.69 -14.63 -9.85
C ALA A 383 42.13 -13.68 -8.78
N GLN A 384 42.91 -12.70 -8.33
CA GLN A 384 42.45 -11.66 -7.38
C GLN A 384 41.37 -10.76 -7.97
N ILE A 385 41.44 -10.45 -9.27
CA ILE A 385 40.38 -9.71 -9.99
C ILE A 385 39.09 -10.55 -10.03
N SER A 386 39.17 -11.84 -10.38
CA SER A 386 38.01 -12.75 -10.36
C SER A 386 37.37 -12.83 -8.98
N GLU A 387 38.16 -13.03 -7.92
CA GLU A 387 37.68 -13.13 -6.54
C GLU A 387 37.01 -11.83 -6.08
N THR A 388 37.66 -10.68 -6.33
CA THR A 388 37.13 -9.36 -5.99
C THR A 388 35.86 -9.04 -6.79
N GLY A 389 35.80 -9.43 -8.06
CA GLY A 389 34.61 -9.30 -8.89
C GLY A 389 33.42 -10.12 -8.38
N ALA A 390 33.66 -11.39 -7.99
CA ALA A 390 32.63 -12.24 -7.38
C ALA A 390 32.13 -11.66 -6.05
N ARG A 391 33.03 -11.23 -5.16
CA ARG A 391 32.66 -10.58 -3.90
C ARG A 391 31.84 -9.31 -4.12
N SER A 392 32.19 -8.54 -5.15
CA SER A 392 31.44 -7.34 -5.54
C SER A 392 30.01 -7.69 -5.99
N ASN A 393 29.85 -8.66 -6.89
CA ASN A 393 28.53 -9.11 -7.36
C ASN A 393 27.64 -9.63 -6.23
N ALA A 394 28.16 -10.47 -5.35
CA ALA A 394 27.41 -10.99 -4.21
C ALA A 394 26.93 -9.87 -3.29
N LEU A 395 27.78 -8.86 -3.05
CA LEU A 395 27.41 -7.68 -2.27
C LEU A 395 26.31 -6.86 -2.95
N PHE A 396 26.40 -6.61 -4.27
CA PHE A 396 25.36 -5.89 -5.00
C PHE A 396 24.03 -6.63 -5.00
N ALA A 397 24.04 -7.94 -5.27
CA ALA A 397 22.83 -8.76 -5.26
C ALA A 397 22.13 -8.71 -3.90
N LYS A 398 22.92 -8.78 -2.82
CA LYS A 398 22.41 -8.62 -1.46
C LYS A 398 21.83 -7.22 -1.22
N SER A 399 22.56 -6.15 -1.55
CA SER A 399 22.10 -4.77 -1.34
C SER A 399 20.83 -4.45 -2.14
N ILE A 400 20.69 -5.00 -3.35
CA ILE A 400 19.46 -4.91 -4.15
C ILE A 400 18.31 -5.66 -3.47
N GLY A 401 18.58 -6.87 -2.95
CA GLY A 401 17.63 -7.63 -2.17
C GLY A 401 17.12 -6.85 -0.95
N ASP A 402 18.04 -6.30 -0.16
CA ASP A 402 17.75 -5.53 1.06
C ASP A 402 16.95 -4.24 0.75
N LEU A 403 17.29 -3.54 -0.34
CA LEU A 403 16.52 -2.37 -0.83
C LEU A 403 15.10 -2.77 -1.22
N TYR A 404 14.98 -3.80 -2.06
CA TYR A 404 13.70 -4.24 -2.57
C TYR A 404 12.80 -4.78 -1.44
N GLU A 405 13.38 -5.45 -0.44
CA GLU A 405 12.69 -5.85 0.78
C GLU A 405 12.13 -4.65 1.53
N THR A 406 12.92 -3.57 1.68
CA THR A 406 12.46 -2.32 2.31
C THR A 406 11.27 -1.72 1.58
N VAL A 407 11.34 -1.61 0.25
CA VAL A 407 10.26 -1.07 -0.59
C VAL A 407 9.02 -1.97 -0.51
N LEU A 408 9.19 -3.28 -0.61
CA LEU A 408 8.09 -4.25 -0.57
C LEU A 408 7.35 -4.22 0.77
N ASN A 409 8.09 -4.23 1.88
CA ASN A 409 7.54 -4.12 3.23
C ASN A 409 6.71 -2.84 3.42
N THR A 410 7.21 -1.74 2.89
CA THR A 410 6.53 -0.44 2.94
C THR A 410 5.21 -0.48 2.20
N SER A 411 5.23 -0.99 0.96
CA SER A 411 4.02 -1.07 0.15
C SER A 411 2.99 -2.05 0.72
N LEU A 412 3.42 -3.17 1.31
CA LEU A 412 2.55 -4.10 2.06
C LEU A 412 1.84 -3.40 3.23
N GLN A 413 2.62 -2.72 4.08
CA GLN A 413 2.09 -1.97 5.23
C GLN A 413 1.14 -0.85 4.80
N LYS A 414 1.49 -0.14 3.72
CA LYS A 414 0.66 0.92 3.15
C LYS A 414 -0.69 0.36 2.69
N ALA A 415 -0.71 -0.74 1.94
CA ALA A 415 -1.93 -1.37 1.48
C ALA A 415 -2.80 -1.86 2.66
N GLU A 416 -2.19 -2.46 3.68
CA GLU A 416 -2.88 -2.90 4.89
C GLU A 416 -3.48 -1.73 5.67
N PHE A 417 -2.73 -0.65 5.80
CA PHE A 417 -3.16 0.56 6.48
C PHE A 417 -4.33 1.24 5.76
N VAL A 418 -4.25 1.37 4.43
CA VAL A 418 -5.35 1.89 3.60
C VAL A 418 -6.59 1.01 3.76
N ALA A 419 -6.45 -0.31 3.74
CA ALA A 419 -7.58 -1.23 3.93
C ALA A 419 -8.26 -1.02 5.30
N ARG A 420 -7.49 -0.89 6.39
CA ARG A 420 -8.02 -0.61 7.73
C ARG A 420 -8.78 0.70 7.78
N LEU A 421 -8.26 1.75 7.14
CA LEU A 421 -8.96 3.02 7.07
C LEU A 421 -10.30 2.88 6.37
N LEU A 422 -10.32 2.22 5.21
CA LEU A 422 -11.52 2.10 4.40
C LEU A 422 -12.67 1.44 5.19
N VAL A 423 -12.39 0.39 5.97
CA VAL A 423 -13.41 -0.21 6.85
C VAL A 423 -13.79 0.68 8.03
N ASP A 424 -12.86 1.48 8.60
CA ASP A 424 -13.19 2.43 9.68
C ASP A 424 -14.12 3.54 9.16
N LEU A 425 -13.83 4.10 7.99
CA LEU A 425 -14.69 5.09 7.31
C LEU A 425 -16.06 4.50 6.96
N LEU A 426 -16.10 3.23 6.55
CA LEU A 426 -17.33 2.51 6.28
C LEU A 426 -18.17 2.35 7.55
N ASP A 427 -17.61 1.80 8.62
CA ASP A 427 -18.35 1.52 9.85
C ASP A 427 -18.86 2.81 10.50
N ARG A 428 -18.05 3.89 10.51
CA ARG A 428 -18.49 5.22 10.96
C ARG A 428 -19.62 5.77 10.12
N ASN A 429 -19.56 5.58 8.80
CA ASN A 429 -20.63 6.01 7.95
C ASN A 429 -21.91 5.19 8.23
N LEU A 430 -21.85 3.87 8.28
CA LEU A 430 -23.05 3.05 8.52
C LEU A 430 -23.65 3.22 9.94
N TYR A 431 -22.82 3.56 10.93
CA TYR A 431 -23.27 3.90 12.30
C TYR A 431 -24.33 5.00 12.30
N GLU A 432 -24.05 6.15 11.70
CA GLU A 432 -24.95 7.31 11.71
C GLU A 432 -26.31 6.97 11.06
N ARG A 433 -26.35 6.04 10.09
CA ARG A 433 -27.61 5.61 9.45
C ARG A 433 -28.47 4.78 10.40
N SER A 434 -27.84 3.97 11.24
CA SER A 434 -28.54 3.26 12.30
C SER A 434 -29.09 4.21 13.37
N ASP A 435 -28.42 5.33 13.63
CA ASP A 435 -28.89 6.34 14.59
C ASP A 435 -30.06 7.15 14.01
N ASP A 436 -29.92 7.60 12.76
CA ASP A 436 -30.90 8.39 12.04
C ASP A 436 -32.26 7.69 11.97
N CYS A 437 -32.30 6.42 11.55
CA CYS A 437 -33.58 5.69 11.47
C CYS A 437 -34.26 5.58 12.84
N ARG A 438 -33.50 5.32 13.90
CA ARG A 438 -34.01 5.18 15.27
C ARG A 438 -34.52 6.50 15.82
N TRP A 439 -33.81 7.59 15.55
CA TRP A 439 -34.22 8.92 15.99
C TRP A 439 -35.48 9.39 15.28
N TRP A 440 -35.54 9.24 13.95
CA TRP A 440 -36.69 9.70 13.17
C TRP A 440 -37.95 8.86 13.41
N ALA A 441 -37.82 7.60 13.82
CA ALA A 441 -38.97 6.81 14.29
C ALA A 441 -39.60 7.35 15.58
N LEU A 442 -38.88 8.20 16.34
CA LEU A 442 -39.38 8.87 17.54
C LEU A 442 -40.01 10.24 17.28
N THR A 443 -40.03 10.72 16.04
CA THR A 443 -40.64 12.01 15.67
C THR A 443 -42.12 12.04 16.12
N PRO A 444 -42.51 12.98 17.00
CA PRO A 444 -43.85 13.02 17.58
C PRO A 444 -44.97 13.04 16.54
N GLU A 445 -44.80 13.81 15.48
CA GLU A 445 -45.76 13.97 14.39
C GLU A 445 -45.97 12.64 13.65
N LEU A 446 -44.90 11.89 13.39
CA LEU A 446 -44.99 10.58 12.73
C LEU A 446 -45.74 9.57 13.61
N ARG A 447 -45.46 9.57 14.91
CA ARG A 447 -46.13 8.68 15.88
C ARG A 447 -47.60 8.99 16.01
N GLN A 448 -47.96 10.27 16.08
CA GLN A 448 -49.35 10.72 16.14
C GLN A 448 -50.08 10.39 14.83
N ALA A 449 -49.47 10.68 13.68
CA ALA A 449 -50.01 10.41 12.36
C ALA A 449 -50.32 8.91 12.16
N LEU A 450 -49.35 8.03 12.43
CA LEU A 450 -49.53 6.58 12.28
C LEU A 450 -50.45 5.96 13.34
N SER A 451 -50.69 6.65 14.46
CA SER A 451 -51.66 6.21 15.47
C SER A 451 -53.07 6.73 15.23
N ALA A 452 -53.26 7.63 14.26
CA ALA A 452 -54.57 8.17 13.91
C ALA A 452 -55.48 7.05 13.35
N PRO A 453 -56.79 7.09 13.64
CA PRO A 453 -57.71 6.06 13.18
C PRO A 453 -57.92 6.06 11.66
N VAL A 454 -57.64 7.18 10.99
CA VAL A 454 -57.81 7.35 9.54
C VAL A 454 -56.60 8.11 9.00
N TRP A 455 -55.95 7.53 7.98
CA TRP A 455 -54.94 8.22 7.19
C TRP A 455 -55.62 9.10 6.14
N THR A 456 -55.32 10.40 6.12
CA THR A 456 -55.93 11.39 5.21
C THR A 456 -54.87 12.04 4.32
N ASP A 457 -55.28 12.61 3.19
CA ASP A 457 -54.35 13.29 2.27
C ASP A 457 -53.62 14.47 2.94
N ALA A 458 -54.30 15.19 3.83
CA ALA A 458 -53.69 16.28 4.60
C ALA A 458 -52.57 15.78 5.52
N LEU A 459 -52.79 14.63 6.19
CA LEU A 459 -51.80 13.99 7.04
C LEU A 459 -50.63 13.44 6.22
N ALA A 460 -50.91 12.89 5.04
CA ALA A 460 -49.89 12.42 4.12
C ALA A 460 -48.97 13.56 3.66
N GLU A 461 -49.53 14.72 3.33
CA GLU A 461 -48.75 15.90 2.92
C GLU A 461 -47.92 16.46 4.09
N GLU A 462 -48.48 16.52 5.30
CA GLU A 462 -47.77 16.94 6.51
C GLU A 462 -46.54 16.05 6.77
N VAL A 463 -46.74 14.73 6.80
CA VAL A 463 -45.67 13.76 7.02
C VAL A 463 -44.63 13.81 5.89
N THR A 464 -45.08 13.92 4.63
CA THR A 464 -44.18 14.06 3.48
C THR A 464 -43.35 15.33 3.57
N GLY A 465 -43.92 16.44 4.04
CA GLY A 465 -43.22 17.70 4.29
C GLY A 465 -42.10 17.56 5.32
N ILE A 466 -42.36 16.85 6.43
CA ILE A 466 -41.35 16.54 7.46
C ILE A 466 -40.21 15.72 6.86
N LEU A 467 -40.53 14.63 6.17
CA LEU A 467 -39.52 13.78 5.54
C LEU A 467 -38.69 14.56 4.50
N ARG A 468 -39.33 15.42 3.70
CA ARG A 468 -38.65 16.25 2.69
C ARG A 468 -37.68 17.24 3.34
N TYR A 469 -38.06 17.84 4.46
CA TYR A 469 -37.18 18.72 5.23
C TYR A 469 -35.96 17.96 5.76
N ILE A 470 -36.17 16.83 6.46
CA ILE A 470 -35.09 16.00 7.02
C ILE A 470 -34.12 15.58 5.90
N ASN A 471 -34.67 15.07 4.81
CA ASN A 471 -33.89 14.59 3.68
C ASN A 471 -33.10 15.71 2.99
N SER A 472 -33.56 16.97 3.04
CA SER A 472 -32.81 18.10 2.49
C SER A 472 -31.56 18.50 3.28
N LEU A 473 -31.45 18.02 4.54
CA LEU A 473 -30.28 18.28 5.39
C LEU A 473 -29.12 17.33 5.07
N TYR A 474 -29.37 16.26 4.32
CA TYR A 474 -28.41 15.21 4.01
C TYR A 474 -28.33 14.96 2.51
N THR A 475 -27.13 14.63 2.02
CA THR A 475 -26.95 14.16 0.63
C THR A 475 -26.76 12.64 0.53
N VAL A 476 -26.70 11.96 1.68
CA VAL A 476 -26.39 10.53 1.79
C VAL A 476 -27.62 9.62 1.66
N TYR A 477 -28.82 10.19 1.60
CA TYR A 477 -30.06 9.45 1.44
C TYR A 477 -30.68 9.72 0.08
N THR A 478 -31.21 8.68 -0.55
CA THR A 478 -32.00 8.82 -1.78
C THR A 478 -33.48 8.83 -1.52
N ARG A 479 -33.91 8.33 -0.35
CA ARG A 479 -35.32 8.31 0.03
C ARG A 479 -35.50 8.09 1.52
N LEU A 480 -36.43 8.82 2.11
CA LEU A 480 -37.03 8.52 3.41
C LEU A 480 -38.50 8.19 3.19
N PHE A 481 -39.01 7.18 3.88
CA PHE A 481 -40.42 6.81 3.79
C PHE A 481 -40.95 6.28 5.12
N VAL A 482 -42.27 6.34 5.28
CA VAL A 482 -43.01 5.77 6.40
C VAL A 482 -44.06 4.79 5.90
N TYR A 483 -44.31 3.77 6.69
CA TYR A 483 -45.30 2.73 6.38
C TYR A 483 -46.14 2.41 7.62
N ASP A 484 -47.38 1.98 7.36
CA ASP A 484 -48.33 1.59 8.41
C ASP A 484 -48.00 0.23 9.04
N ALA A 485 -48.82 -0.18 10.02
CA ALA A 485 -48.66 -1.45 10.71
C ALA A 485 -48.79 -2.67 9.78
N GLU A 486 -49.43 -2.52 8.62
CA GLU A 486 -49.58 -3.55 7.61
C GLU A 486 -48.41 -3.54 6.61
N GLY A 487 -47.52 -2.56 6.68
CA GLY A 487 -46.33 -2.42 5.83
C GLY A 487 -46.60 -1.68 4.52
N ARG A 488 -47.77 -1.06 4.36
CA ARG A 488 -48.05 -0.20 3.20
C ARG A 488 -47.37 1.14 3.41
N ILE A 489 -46.63 1.58 2.41
CA ILE A 489 -45.94 2.88 2.42
C ILE A 489 -46.99 3.98 2.27
N VAL A 490 -47.05 4.88 3.25
CA VAL A 490 -48.10 5.91 3.35
C VAL A 490 -47.59 7.32 3.03
N ALA A 491 -46.28 7.54 3.13
CA ALA A 491 -45.61 8.77 2.70
C ALA A 491 -44.13 8.50 2.40
N SER A 492 -43.56 9.26 1.46
CA SER A 492 -42.18 9.11 1.01
C SER A 492 -41.66 10.42 0.44
N THR A 493 -40.37 10.67 0.57
CA THR A 493 -39.68 11.73 -0.20
C THR A 493 -39.52 11.33 -1.65
N GLU A 494 -39.52 12.31 -2.55
CA GLU A 494 -39.12 12.16 -3.95
C GLU A 494 -37.89 13.06 -4.15
N LEU A 495 -36.73 12.50 -4.44
CA LEU A 495 -35.47 13.27 -4.51
C LEU A 495 -35.10 13.71 -5.92
N ASP A 496 -35.39 12.93 -6.96
CA ASP A 496 -35.35 13.36 -8.36
C ASP A 496 -36.02 12.32 -9.30
N GLU A 497 -36.14 12.65 -10.59
CA GLU A 497 -36.66 11.74 -11.64
C GLU A 497 -35.77 10.50 -11.88
N THR A 498 -34.53 10.47 -11.38
CA THR A 498 -33.54 9.40 -11.66
C THR A 498 -33.69 8.17 -10.77
N HIS A 499 -34.29 8.32 -9.57
CA HIS A 499 -34.49 7.23 -8.61
C HIS A 499 -35.90 6.63 -8.63
N GLY A 500 -36.67 6.88 -9.69
CA GLY A 500 -37.98 6.27 -9.95
C GLY A 500 -39.17 7.01 -9.33
N PRO A 501 -40.40 6.57 -9.62
CA PRO A 501 -41.63 7.23 -9.17
C PRO A 501 -41.80 7.23 -7.64
N GLY A 502 -42.79 8.01 -7.17
CA GLY A 502 -43.25 7.94 -5.79
C GLY A 502 -43.71 6.53 -5.43
N ILE A 503 -43.25 6.02 -4.28
CA ILE A 503 -43.53 4.65 -3.79
C ILE A 503 -44.71 4.61 -2.81
N ALA A 504 -45.46 5.70 -2.69
CA ALA A 504 -46.65 5.73 -1.85
C ALA A 504 -47.67 4.70 -2.36
N GLY A 505 -48.17 3.87 -1.44
CA GLY A 505 -49.06 2.74 -1.73
C GLY A 505 -48.35 1.42 -2.03
N GLU A 506 -47.03 1.40 -2.20
CA GLU A 506 -46.27 0.17 -2.29
C GLU A 506 -46.22 -0.57 -0.96
N GLN A 507 -45.84 -1.85 -1.01
CA GLN A 507 -45.89 -2.76 0.13
C GLN A 507 -44.47 -3.24 0.47
N LEU A 508 -44.11 -3.15 1.75
CA LEU A 508 -42.87 -3.77 2.24
C LEU A 508 -42.92 -5.29 2.12
N ASP A 509 -41.75 -5.88 1.91
CA ASP A 509 -41.63 -7.33 1.94
C ASP A 509 -41.96 -7.88 3.34
N ALA A 510 -42.51 -9.10 3.35
CA ALA A 510 -43.01 -9.71 4.57
C ALA A 510 -41.92 -9.98 5.62
N LEU A 511 -40.68 -10.24 5.19
CA LEU A 511 -39.57 -10.49 6.11
C LEU A 511 -39.20 -9.21 6.84
N THR A 512 -38.95 -8.12 6.12
CA THR A 512 -38.64 -6.81 6.70
C THR A 512 -39.73 -6.35 7.66
N LEU A 513 -41.00 -6.40 7.25
CA LEU A 513 -42.11 -6.04 8.13
C LEU A 513 -42.14 -6.89 9.41
N SER A 514 -41.93 -8.20 9.30
CA SER A 514 -41.90 -9.10 10.47
C SER A 514 -40.74 -8.78 11.42
N ARG A 515 -39.57 -8.40 10.88
CA ARG A 515 -38.38 -8.02 11.65
C ARG A 515 -38.59 -6.70 12.38
N VAL A 516 -39.16 -5.70 11.71
CA VAL A 516 -39.47 -4.41 12.32
C VAL A 516 -40.51 -4.55 13.44
N LYS A 517 -41.57 -5.35 13.23
CA LYS A 517 -42.56 -5.64 14.27
C LYS A 517 -41.99 -6.37 15.49
N ALA A 518 -40.89 -7.11 15.31
CA ALA A 518 -40.23 -7.84 16.39
C ALA A 518 -39.22 -7.00 17.19
N LEU A 519 -38.92 -5.77 16.77
CA LEU A 519 -38.10 -4.83 17.53
C LEU A 519 -38.78 -4.56 18.87
N ARG A 520 -38.00 -4.53 19.96
CA ARG A 520 -38.51 -4.49 21.34
C ARG A 520 -38.43 -3.11 21.95
N THR A 521 -37.39 -2.37 21.62
CA THR A 521 -37.10 -1.05 22.17
C THR A 521 -37.00 0.01 21.06
N GLU A 522 -36.86 1.27 21.45
CA GLU A 522 -36.51 2.38 20.54
C GLU A 522 -35.02 2.43 20.16
N GLN A 523 -34.19 1.59 20.80
CA GLN A 523 -32.77 1.45 20.48
C GLN A 523 -32.54 0.36 19.42
N ASP A 524 -33.53 -0.50 19.18
CA ASP A 524 -33.42 -1.58 18.20
C ASP A 524 -33.75 -1.05 16.79
N TYR A 525 -33.09 -1.63 15.79
CA TYR A 525 -33.31 -1.33 14.37
C TYR A 525 -33.09 -2.58 13.53
N TYR A 526 -33.48 -2.52 12.26
CA TYR A 526 -33.28 -3.59 11.29
C TYR A 526 -32.66 -3.01 10.02
N VAL A 527 -31.68 -3.72 9.45
CA VAL A 527 -31.04 -3.36 8.19
C VAL A 527 -31.31 -4.47 7.20
N THR A 528 -31.73 -4.13 5.99
CA THR A 528 -31.82 -5.10 4.90
C THR A 528 -30.41 -5.59 4.51
N PRO A 529 -30.24 -6.88 4.14
CA PRO A 529 -28.96 -7.34 3.61
C PRO A 529 -28.56 -6.56 2.34
N PHE A 530 -27.27 -6.31 2.15
CA PHE A 530 -26.81 -5.60 0.95
C PHE A 530 -27.20 -6.33 -0.33
N GLY A 531 -28.04 -5.68 -1.14
CA GLY A 531 -28.52 -6.26 -2.38
C GLY A 531 -29.49 -5.34 -3.11
N PRO A 532 -29.96 -5.77 -4.30
CA PRO A 532 -30.90 -5.00 -5.11
C PRO A 532 -32.13 -4.59 -4.30
N ASP A 533 -32.39 -3.29 -4.24
CA ASP A 533 -33.52 -2.73 -3.50
C ASP A 533 -34.50 -2.06 -4.49
N PRO A 534 -35.79 -2.42 -4.48
CA PRO A 534 -36.79 -1.81 -5.37
C PRO A 534 -36.95 -0.31 -5.12
N PHE A 535 -36.73 0.18 -3.91
CA PHE A 535 -36.83 1.59 -3.54
C PHE A 535 -35.56 2.40 -3.92
N TYR A 536 -34.54 1.72 -4.48
CA TYR A 536 -33.30 2.31 -4.99
C TYR A 536 -33.07 1.98 -6.47
N GLY A 537 -34.15 1.97 -7.27
CA GLY A 537 -34.06 1.73 -8.72
C GLY A 537 -33.52 0.33 -9.09
N GLY A 538 -33.62 -0.64 -8.18
CA GLY A 538 -33.07 -1.99 -8.36
C GLY A 538 -31.55 -2.09 -8.17
N GLN A 539 -30.87 -0.99 -7.81
CA GLN A 539 -29.45 -1.02 -7.45
C GLN A 539 -29.24 -1.57 -6.04
N SER A 540 -28.01 -2.01 -5.74
CA SER A 540 -27.71 -2.61 -4.44
C SER A 540 -27.46 -1.56 -3.36
N THR A 541 -28.19 -1.64 -2.25
CA THR A 541 -28.00 -0.74 -1.11
C THR A 541 -28.36 -1.40 0.23
N TYR A 542 -28.20 -0.63 1.30
CA TYR A 542 -28.76 -0.90 2.62
C TYR A 542 -29.98 -0.01 2.85
N THR A 543 -31.06 -0.60 3.34
CA THR A 543 -32.24 0.13 3.81
C THR A 543 -32.37 -0.11 5.31
N TYR A 544 -32.35 0.97 6.08
CA TYR A 544 -32.44 0.92 7.54
C TYR A 544 -33.88 1.19 7.98
N HIS A 545 -34.34 0.43 8.96
CA HIS A 545 -35.70 0.48 9.45
C HIS A 545 -35.73 0.55 10.97
N ALA A 546 -36.64 1.36 11.48
CA ALA A 546 -36.98 1.42 12.90
C ALA A 546 -38.51 1.43 13.07
N ALA A 547 -38.96 0.86 14.18
CA ALA A 547 -40.38 0.75 14.50
C ALA A 547 -40.93 2.07 15.05
N VAL A 548 -42.01 2.57 14.46
CA VAL A 548 -42.77 3.69 15.01
C VAL A 548 -43.79 3.13 16.00
N ARG A 549 -43.80 3.68 17.22
CA ARG A 549 -44.59 3.18 18.35
C ARG A 549 -45.67 4.17 18.76
N ASP A 550 -46.82 3.64 19.18
CA ASP A 550 -47.96 4.42 19.68
C ASP A 550 -47.47 5.36 20.81
N PRO A 551 -47.82 6.67 20.80
CA PRO A 551 -47.38 7.62 21.81
C PRO A 551 -47.89 7.29 23.22
N LEU A 552 -49.07 6.64 23.33
CA LEU A 552 -49.70 6.27 24.59
C LEU A 552 -49.41 4.81 24.99
N ARG A 553 -49.01 3.96 24.04
CA ARG A 553 -48.63 2.55 24.26
C ARG A 553 -47.30 2.22 23.59
N PRO A 554 -46.16 2.54 24.23
CA PRO A 554 -44.83 2.35 23.64
C PRO A 554 -44.52 0.90 23.24
N ASP A 555 -45.18 -0.08 23.83
CA ASP A 555 -45.08 -1.50 23.46
C ASP A 555 -45.75 -1.82 22.11
N ARG A 556 -46.69 -0.99 21.65
CA ARG A 556 -47.41 -1.18 20.39
C ARG A 556 -46.69 -0.50 19.22
N VAL A 557 -46.25 -1.30 18.25
CA VAL A 557 -45.79 -0.81 16.94
C VAL A 557 -46.99 -0.43 16.07
N VAL A 558 -47.00 0.80 15.55
CA VAL A 558 -48.06 1.36 14.68
C VAL A 558 -47.60 1.54 13.24
N GLY A 559 -46.33 1.28 12.95
CA GLY A 559 -45.74 1.37 11.62
C GLY A 559 -44.23 1.38 11.71
N GLY A 560 -43.57 1.96 10.71
CA GLY A 560 -42.12 2.12 10.74
C GLY A 560 -41.62 3.20 9.80
N VAL A 561 -40.36 3.58 10.01
CA VAL A 561 -39.58 4.43 9.11
C VAL A 561 -38.66 3.51 8.30
N GLY A 562 -38.45 3.85 7.03
CA GLY A 562 -37.43 3.28 6.16
C GLY A 562 -36.56 4.38 5.57
N ILE A 563 -35.24 4.21 5.63
CA ILE A 563 -34.28 5.14 5.06
C ILE A 563 -33.41 4.39 4.05
N VAL A 564 -33.41 4.86 2.80
CA VAL A 564 -32.68 4.25 1.69
C VAL A 564 -31.34 4.96 1.57
N PHE A 565 -30.26 4.24 1.88
CA PHE A 565 -28.91 4.79 1.81
C PHE A 565 -28.44 4.95 0.36
N ASN A 566 -27.78 6.05 0.04
CA ASN A 566 -27.19 6.30 -1.28
C ASN A 566 -25.82 5.61 -1.41
N SER A 567 -25.81 4.27 -1.34
CA SER A 567 -24.61 3.46 -1.19
C SER A 567 -23.58 3.64 -2.31
N ALA A 568 -24.02 3.77 -3.56
CA ALA A 568 -23.14 3.76 -4.72
C ALA A 568 -22.15 4.95 -4.73
N PRO A 569 -22.60 6.22 -4.69
CA PRO A 569 -21.69 7.37 -4.63
C PRO A 569 -20.89 7.41 -3.32
N GLU A 570 -21.52 7.07 -2.19
CA GLU A 570 -20.87 7.14 -0.87
C GLU A 570 -19.71 6.14 -0.74
N PHE A 571 -19.92 4.88 -1.11
CA PHE A 571 -18.86 3.87 -1.08
C PHE A 571 -17.79 4.15 -2.13
N THR A 572 -18.17 4.65 -3.31
CA THR A 572 -17.19 5.04 -4.34
C THR A 572 -16.30 6.18 -3.84
N ALA A 573 -16.87 7.19 -3.20
CA ALA A 573 -16.12 8.30 -2.62
C ALA A 573 -15.16 7.83 -1.53
N MET A 574 -15.58 6.90 -0.65
CA MET A 574 -14.72 6.30 0.37
C MET A 574 -13.55 5.53 -0.23
N LEU A 575 -13.82 4.65 -1.20
CA LEU A 575 -12.76 3.86 -1.83
C LEU A 575 -11.75 4.77 -2.56
N ARG A 576 -12.25 5.76 -3.31
CA ARG A 576 -11.40 6.73 -4.03
C ARG A 576 -10.60 7.63 -3.09
N SER A 577 -11.13 8.03 -1.94
CA SER A 577 -10.35 8.82 -0.97
C SER A 577 -9.21 8.01 -0.37
N GLY A 578 -9.37 6.69 -0.21
CA GLY A 578 -8.32 5.79 0.28
C GLY A 578 -7.19 5.56 -0.73
N VAL A 579 -7.51 5.29 -2.00
CA VAL A 579 -6.48 5.01 -3.04
C VAL A 579 -5.99 6.25 -3.79
N GLY A 580 -6.76 7.35 -3.77
CA GLY A 580 -6.51 8.55 -4.58
C GLY A 580 -6.64 8.29 -6.09
N GLU A 581 -6.07 9.18 -6.90
CA GLU A 581 -5.97 9.01 -8.37
C GLU A 581 -4.73 8.17 -8.78
N ARG A 582 -4.18 7.34 -7.88
CA ARG A 582 -2.94 6.62 -8.15
C ARG A 582 -3.17 5.52 -9.19
N PRO A 583 -2.48 5.58 -10.35
CA PRO A 583 -2.61 4.54 -11.36
C PRO A 583 -2.10 3.21 -10.80
N GLY A 584 -2.91 2.15 -10.92
CA GLY A 584 -2.54 0.81 -10.47
C GLY A 584 -3.00 0.42 -9.07
N MET A 585 -3.46 1.38 -8.25
CA MET A 585 -4.14 1.08 -6.99
C MET A 585 -5.65 0.89 -7.20
N GLN A 586 -6.19 -0.17 -6.62
CA GLN A 586 -7.63 -0.48 -6.65
C GLN A 586 -8.09 -0.83 -5.24
N ALA A 587 -9.33 -0.49 -4.91
CA ALA A 587 -9.92 -0.87 -3.64
C ALA A 587 -11.35 -1.39 -3.84
N LEU A 588 -11.73 -2.35 -3.00
CA LEU A 588 -13.04 -2.98 -2.99
C LEU A 588 -13.54 -3.10 -1.54
N PHE A 589 -14.84 -2.98 -1.36
CA PHE A 589 -15.55 -3.53 -0.22
C PHE A 589 -16.19 -4.84 -0.64
N VAL A 590 -16.02 -5.89 0.15
CA VAL A 590 -16.61 -7.21 -0.10
C VAL A 590 -17.20 -7.78 1.18
N ASP A 591 -18.23 -8.63 1.06
CA ASP A 591 -18.68 -9.43 2.19
C ASP A 591 -17.71 -10.59 2.48
N ARG A 592 -17.97 -11.34 3.56
CA ARG A 592 -17.21 -12.56 3.92
C ARG A 592 -17.18 -13.64 2.85
N ALA A 593 -18.19 -13.71 2.00
CA ALA A 593 -18.22 -14.67 0.90
C ALA A 593 -17.39 -14.19 -0.29
N GLY A 594 -16.97 -12.92 -0.32
CA GLY A 594 -16.24 -12.28 -1.43
C GLY A 594 -17.17 -11.60 -2.43
N LYS A 595 -18.46 -11.45 -2.15
CA LYS A 595 -19.37 -10.69 -3.01
C LYS A 595 -19.03 -9.21 -2.92
N VAL A 596 -18.85 -8.56 -4.06
CA VAL A 596 -18.47 -7.15 -4.14
C VAL A 596 -19.63 -6.25 -3.73
N ILE A 597 -19.39 -5.42 -2.72
CA ILE A 597 -20.28 -4.36 -2.22
C ILE A 597 -20.01 -3.06 -2.96
N ALA A 598 -18.74 -2.71 -3.15
CA ALA A 598 -18.30 -1.56 -3.93
C ALA A 598 -16.89 -1.80 -4.49
N SER A 599 -16.54 -1.10 -5.57
CA SER A 599 -15.25 -1.28 -6.25
C SER A 599 -14.82 -0.02 -6.99
N THR A 600 -13.52 0.27 -6.98
CA THR A 600 -12.90 1.24 -7.91
C THR A 600 -12.47 0.60 -9.23
N ASP A 601 -12.50 -0.72 -9.33
CA ASP A 601 -12.15 -1.50 -10.53
C ASP A 601 -13.43 -1.76 -11.35
N PRO A 602 -13.58 -1.16 -12.56
CA PRO A 602 -14.75 -1.39 -13.41
C PRO A 602 -14.92 -2.85 -13.84
N ALA A 603 -13.85 -3.66 -13.82
CA ALA A 603 -13.93 -5.09 -14.13
C ALA A 603 -14.54 -5.92 -12.99
N MET A 604 -14.66 -5.35 -11.79
CA MET A 604 -15.27 -5.96 -10.60
C MET A 604 -16.49 -5.14 -10.15
N PRO A 605 -17.60 -5.14 -10.91
CA PRO A 605 -18.79 -4.37 -10.56
C PRO A 605 -19.45 -4.90 -9.29
N VAL A 606 -20.31 -4.08 -8.69
CA VAL A 606 -21.13 -4.44 -7.52
C VAL A 606 -21.92 -5.73 -7.80
N GLY A 607 -21.93 -6.64 -6.83
CA GLY A 607 -22.58 -7.94 -6.91
C GLY A 607 -21.75 -9.05 -7.57
N SER A 608 -20.62 -8.73 -8.21
CA SER A 608 -19.67 -9.73 -8.72
C SER A 608 -18.97 -10.48 -7.57
N GLN A 609 -18.31 -11.60 -7.90
CA GLN A 609 -17.65 -12.47 -6.94
C GLN A 609 -16.13 -12.31 -7.02
N LEU A 610 -15.51 -11.86 -5.93
CA LEU A 610 -14.07 -11.90 -5.73
C LEU A 610 -13.68 -13.26 -5.13
N ALA A 611 -12.68 -13.92 -5.73
CA ALA A 611 -12.10 -15.14 -5.17
C ALA A 611 -11.17 -14.77 -4.01
N LEU A 612 -11.72 -14.74 -2.79
CA LEU A 612 -10.94 -14.49 -1.58
C LEU A 612 -10.08 -15.71 -1.20
N GLN A 613 -8.86 -15.44 -0.76
CA GLN A 613 -8.02 -16.45 -0.12
C GLN A 613 -8.60 -16.80 1.27
N ALA A 614 -8.38 -18.03 1.72
CA ALA A 614 -8.97 -18.54 2.97
C ALA A 614 -8.59 -17.68 4.18
N GLU A 615 -7.36 -17.16 4.21
CA GLU A 615 -6.86 -16.31 5.29
C GLU A 615 -7.55 -14.94 5.33
N VAL A 616 -7.91 -14.38 4.16
CA VAL A 616 -8.69 -13.13 4.07
C VAL A 616 -10.13 -13.38 4.49
N GLN A 617 -10.73 -14.46 4.00
CA GLN A 617 -12.11 -14.83 4.34
C GLN A 617 -12.29 -15.04 5.85
N GLN A 618 -11.31 -15.67 6.51
CA GLN A 618 -11.34 -15.99 7.95
C GLN A 618 -10.76 -14.88 8.84
N LEU A 619 -10.43 -13.71 8.29
CA LEU A 619 -9.79 -12.62 9.02
C LEU A 619 -10.68 -12.13 10.18
N PRO A 620 -10.27 -12.21 11.46
CA PRO A 620 -11.13 -11.76 12.56
C PRO A 620 -11.46 -10.27 12.46
N SER A 621 -12.62 -9.85 12.99
CA SER A 621 -13.02 -8.44 13.03
C SER A 621 -11.94 -7.56 13.67
N GLY A 622 -11.64 -6.42 13.05
CA GLY A 622 -10.56 -5.50 13.46
C GLY A 622 -9.14 -6.00 13.21
N ARG A 623 -8.96 -7.14 12.53
CA ARG A 623 -7.65 -7.58 12.05
C ARG A 623 -7.45 -7.19 10.59
N SER A 624 -6.17 -7.12 10.24
CA SER A 624 -5.69 -6.80 8.91
C SER A 624 -4.56 -7.73 8.51
N LEU A 625 -4.33 -7.83 7.21
CA LEU A 625 -3.24 -8.61 6.63
C LEU A 625 -2.76 -7.94 5.35
N SER A 626 -1.51 -8.20 4.97
CA SER A 626 -0.97 -7.85 3.66
C SER A 626 -0.12 -8.99 3.09
N LYS A 627 -0.17 -9.16 1.77
CA LYS A 627 0.62 -10.18 1.05
C LYS A 627 0.85 -9.81 -0.40
N VAL A 628 1.87 -10.39 -1.01
CA VAL A 628 2.00 -10.41 -2.48
C VAL A 628 1.19 -11.57 -3.06
N VAL A 629 0.44 -11.30 -4.11
CA VAL A 629 -0.38 -12.26 -4.84
C VAL A 629 -0.19 -12.08 -6.35
N GLU A 630 -0.49 -13.11 -7.12
CA GLU A 630 -0.58 -13.00 -8.58
C GLU A 630 -2.03 -12.71 -8.97
N ARG A 631 -2.25 -11.62 -9.73
CA ARG A 631 -3.59 -11.23 -10.21
C ARG A 631 -3.47 -10.69 -11.63
N GLY A 632 -4.24 -11.27 -12.56
CA GLY A 632 -4.28 -10.82 -13.95
C GLY A 632 -2.92 -10.85 -14.66
N GLY A 633 -2.05 -11.81 -14.32
CA GLY A 633 -0.69 -11.88 -14.87
C GLY A 633 0.27 -10.82 -14.33
N ASN A 634 -0.06 -10.15 -13.21
CA ASN A 634 0.83 -9.23 -12.51
C ASN A 634 1.08 -9.68 -11.07
N TYR A 635 2.31 -9.48 -10.59
CA TYR A 635 2.58 -9.44 -9.16
C TYR A 635 1.88 -8.22 -8.56
N THR A 636 1.09 -8.43 -7.51
CA THR A 636 0.22 -7.42 -6.92
C THR A 636 0.32 -7.51 -5.40
N ILE A 637 0.46 -6.38 -4.73
CA ILE A 637 0.31 -6.29 -3.28
C ILE A 637 -1.18 -6.26 -2.98
N MET A 638 -1.61 -7.13 -2.05
CA MET A 638 -2.95 -7.16 -1.50
C MET A 638 -2.88 -6.75 -0.03
N GLY A 639 -3.54 -5.67 0.34
CA GLY A 639 -3.90 -5.35 1.72
C GLY A 639 -5.35 -5.73 1.98
N SER A 640 -5.67 -6.24 3.16
CA SER A 640 -7.05 -6.52 3.55
C SER A 640 -7.29 -6.22 5.02
N ALA A 641 -8.49 -5.75 5.35
CA ALA A 641 -8.91 -5.48 6.72
C ALA A 641 -10.39 -5.78 6.90
N ALA A 642 -10.73 -6.44 8.00
CA ALA A 642 -12.12 -6.72 8.36
C ALA A 642 -12.69 -5.63 9.28
N SER A 643 -13.95 -5.25 9.05
CA SER A 643 -14.70 -4.30 9.87
C SER A 643 -14.62 -4.64 11.36
N GLN A 644 -14.59 -3.61 12.20
CA GLN A 644 -14.50 -3.78 13.66
C GLN A 644 -15.69 -3.15 14.40
N GLY A 645 -16.55 -2.42 13.68
CA GLY A 645 -17.58 -1.59 14.26
C GLY A 645 -17.04 -0.23 14.70
N TYR A 646 -17.96 0.62 15.15
CA TYR A 646 -17.65 1.96 15.65
C TYR A 646 -18.59 2.28 16.82
N ARG A 647 -18.00 2.63 17.97
CA ARG A 647 -18.74 2.82 19.23
C ARG A 647 -19.58 1.58 19.55
N GLU A 648 -20.89 1.71 19.74
CA GLU A 648 -21.84 0.60 19.94
C GLU A 648 -22.14 -0.19 18.66
N PHE A 649 -21.95 0.40 17.49
CA PHE A 649 -22.35 -0.18 16.20
C PHE A 649 -21.48 -1.37 15.81
N LYS A 650 -22.12 -2.52 15.56
CA LYS A 650 -21.48 -3.85 15.34
C LYS A 650 -20.62 -4.36 16.50
N THR A 651 -20.57 -3.66 17.63
CA THR A 651 -19.80 -4.07 18.81
C THR A 651 -20.69 -4.61 19.91
N SER A 652 -21.81 -3.94 20.18
CA SER A 652 -22.68 -4.20 21.34
C SER A 652 -24.17 -3.96 21.07
N ASP A 653 -24.52 -3.32 19.96
CA ASP A 653 -25.90 -3.12 19.47
C ASP A 653 -26.61 -4.41 19.01
N GLY A 654 -25.85 -5.49 18.77
CA GLY A 654 -26.35 -6.77 18.29
C GLY A 654 -26.43 -6.90 16.75
N TYR A 655 -26.11 -5.85 15.99
CA TYR A 655 -26.01 -5.91 14.54
C TYR A 655 -24.71 -6.59 14.10
N ARG A 656 -24.77 -7.38 13.03
CA ARG A 656 -23.59 -8.06 12.47
C ARG A 656 -23.66 -8.03 10.96
N ASP A 657 -22.65 -7.40 10.37
CA ASP A 657 -22.41 -7.40 8.94
C ASP A 657 -20.91 -7.23 8.72
N ASP A 658 -20.29 -8.33 8.32
CA ASP A 658 -18.85 -8.44 8.21
C ASP A 658 -18.41 -8.01 6.81
N VAL A 659 -17.86 -6.80 6.72
CA VAL A 659 -17.31 -6.25 5.48
C VAL A 659 -15.78 -6.27 5.55
N ILE A 660 -15.16 -6.66 4.45
CA ILE A 660 -13.71 -6.65 4.27
C ILE A 660 -13.37 -5.59 3.22
N ALA A 661 -12.47 -4.66 3.55
CA ALA A 661 -11.82 -3.84 2.54
C ALA A 661 -10.63 -4.61 1.96
N VAL A 662 -10.50 -4.61 0.65
CA VAL A 662 -9.36 -5.20 -0.07
C VAL A 662 -8.75 -4.13 -0.95
N VAL A 663 -7.44 -3.91 -0.82
CA VAL A 663 -6.67 -2.94 -1.60
C VAL A 663 -5.63 -3.70 -2.41
N TYR A 664 -5.55 -3.41 -3.70
CA TYR A 664 -4.55 -3.95 -4.61
C TYR A 664 -3.62 -2.85 -5.09
N ASP A 665 -2.33 -3.15 -5.20
CA ASP A 665 -1.32 -2.28 -5.79
C ASP A 665 -0.40 -3.09 -6.71
N ALA A 666 -0.39 -2.79 -8.01
CA ALA A 666 0.31 -3.58 -9.01
C ALA A 666 1.82 -3.29 -9.01
N LEU A 667 2.64 -4.34 -8.85
CA LEU A 667 4.11 -4.24 -8.89
C LEU A 667 4.70 -4.46 -10.29
N GLY A 668 3.96 -5.16 -11.17
CA GLY A 668 4.36 -5.42 -12.56
C GLY A 668 4.03 -6.83 -13.04
N ALA A 669 4.25 -7.10 -14.32
CA ALA A 669 3.92 -8.39 -14.94
C ALA A 669 4.64 -9.58 -14.28
N VAL A 670 3.94 -10.70 -14.12
CA VAL A 670 4.54 -11.97 -13.72
C VAL A 670 5.57 -12.35 -14.78
N ARG A 671 6.81 -12.51 -14.34
CA ARG A 671 7.91 -13.01 -15.17
C ARG A 671 8.23 -14.39 -14.66
N GLU A 672 8.17 -15.38 -15.56
CA GLU A 672 8.70 -16.71 -15.25
C GLU A 672 10.15 -16.52 -14.84
N GLY A 673 10.46 -16.90 -13.61
CA GLY A 673 11.79 -16.75 -13.05
C GLY A 673 12.79 -17.39 -14.00
N GLN A 674 13.65 -16.58 -14.62
CA GLN A 674 14.95 -17.04 -15.08
C GLN A 674 15.78 -17.30 -13.83
N GLY A 675 15.41 -18.34 -13.07
CA GLY A 675 16.04 -18.73 -11.83
C GLY A 675 17.43 -19.25 -12.11
N ARG A 676 18.40 -18.37 -12.35
CA ARG A 676 19.79 -18.77 -12.59
C ARG A 676 20.84 -17.82 -12.02
N SER A 677 20.46 -16.67 -11.43
CA SER A 677 21.49 -15.74 -10.93
C SER A 677 22.24 -16.24 -9.68
N ALA A 678 21.62 -17.06 -8.83
CA ALA A 678 22.25 -17.52 -7.59
C ALA A 678 23.21 -18.70 -7.79
N ASP A 679 23.05 -19.49 -8.84
CA ASP A 679 23.88 -20.69 -9.12
C ASP A 679 25.14 -20.38 -9.95
N LEU A 680 25.29 -19.14 -10.45
CA LEU A 680 26.43 -18.74 -11.27
C LEU A 680 27.76 -18.62 -10.49
N GLU A 681 27.73 -18.72 -9.15
CA GLU A 681 28.86 -18.46 -8.25
C GLU A 681 29.31 -19.71 -7.46
N LEU A 682 29.36 -20.89 -8.07
CA LEU A 682 29.96 -22.10 -7.45
C LEU A 682 31.50 -22.08 -7.62
N PRO A 683 32.31 -21.63 -6.64
CA PRO A 683 33.76 -21.63 -6.79
C PRO A 683 34.29 -23.05 -6.94
N LEU A 684 35.09 -23.29 -7.98
CA LEU A 684 35.79 -24.55 -8.19
C LEU A 684 37.15 -24.49 -7.49
N VAL A 685 37.38 -25.40 -6.55
CA VAL A 685 38.63 -25.44 -5.76
C VAL A 685 39.69 -26.22 -6.51
N SER A 686 40.80 -25.54 -6.84
CA SER A 686 42.00 -26.20 -7.37
C SER A 686 42.75 -26.97 -6.29
N LEU A 687 42.99 -28.26 -6.50
CA LEU A 687 43.74 -29.11 -5.56
C LEU A 687 45.26 -29.01 -5.77
N GLN A 688 46.04 -29.05 -4.68
CA GLN A 688 47.50 -29.01 -4.75
C GLN A 688 48.14 -30.36 -5.14
N GLY A 689 49.21 -30.33 -5.96
CA GLY A 689 50.00 -31.50 -6.41
C GLY A 689 49.37 -32.33 -7.55
N GLY A 690 50.19 -33.14 -8.24
CA GLY A 690 49.79 -34.02 -9.35
C GLY A 690 49.95 -33.42 -10.76
N GLU A 691 49.74 -34.23 -11.79
CA GLU A 691 49.63 -33.77 -13.19
C GLU A 691 48.29 -33.04 -13.37
N ARG A 692 48.30 -31.92 -14.09
CA ARG A 692 47.17 -30.98 -14.17
C ARG A 692 46.85 -30.61 -15.60
N ALA A 693 45.57 -30.39 -15.85
CA ALA A 693 45.05 -29.86 -17.10
C ALA A 693 44.14 -28.66 -16.82
N GLU A 694 44.27 -27.62 -17.66
CA GLU A 694 43.51 -26.39 -17.52
C GLU A 694 42.26 -26.41 -18.39
N TYR A 695 41.15 -26.03 -17.78
CA TYR A 695 39.86 -26.04 -18.42
C TYR A 695 39.18 -24.69 -18.28
N ALA A 696 38.68 -24.18 -19.40
CA ALA A 696 37.85 -23.01 -19.48
C ALA A 696 36.39 -23.43 -19.24
N THR A 697 35.84 -23.05 -18.09
CA THR A 697 34.51 -23.45 -17.63
C THR A 697 33.46 -22.37 -17.90
N PHE A 698 32.23 -22.81 -18.19
CA PHE A 698 31.11 -21.96 -18.58
C PHE A 698 29.77 -22.66 -18.33
N TRP A 699 28.70 -21.88 -18.32
CA TRP A 699 27.34 -22.36 -18.13
C TRP A 699 26.61 -22.54 -19.46
N GLY A 700 25.86 -23.63 -19.56
CA GLY A 700 24.92 -23.89 -20.65
C GLY A 700 23.74 -24.70 -20.15
N ASP A 701 22.52 -24.24 -20.41
CA ASP A 701 21.29 -24.87 -19.91
C ASP A 701 21.30 -25.20 -18.41
N GLY A 702 21.88 -24.32 -17.59
CA GLY A 702 21.93 -24.50 -16.12
C GLY A 702 22.85 -25.63 -15.66
N LYS A 703 23.70 -26.16 -16.55
CA LYS A 703 24.75 -27.12 -16.24
C LYS A 703 26.12 -26.49 -16.49
N LEU A 704 27.09 -26.94 -15.70
CA LEU A 704 28.47 -26.48 -15.80
C LEU A 704 29.25 -27.35 -16.79
N PHE A 705 29.88 -26.69 -17.76
CA PHE A 705 30.68 -27.30 -18.81
C PHE A 705 32.12 -26.81 -18.76
N ALA A 706 33.02 -27.55 -19.42
CA ALA A 706 34.44 -27.28 -19.52
C ALA A 706 34.95 -27.54 -20.94
N LEU A 707 35.79 -26.65 -21.46
CA LEU A 707 36.58 -26.81 -22.68
C LEU A 707 38.07 -26.83 -22.30
N SER A 708 38.88 -27.63 -22.99
CA SER A 708 40.33 -27.59 -22.78
C SER A 708 40.85 -26.19 -23.14
N ALA A 709 41.53 -25.52 -22.20
CA ALA A 709 41.94 -24.13 -22.39
C ALA A 709 42.86 -23.94 -23.61
N GLU A 710 43.64 -24.98 -23.97
CA GLU A 710 44.54 -24.99 -25.13
C GLU A 710 43.84 -24.74 -26.48
N HIS A 711 42.55 -25.07 -26.58
CA HIS A 711 41.76 -24.94 -27.81
C HIS A 711 40.97 -23.63 -27.85
N VAL A 712 40.91 -22.91 -26.74
CA VAL A 712 40.14 -21.67 -26.61
C VAL A 712 41.03 -20.50 -27.02
N GLN A 713 40.50 -19.63 -27.89
CA GLN A 713 41.19 -18.39 -28.26
C GLN A 713 40.75 -17.25 -27.36
N GLU A 714 39.44 -16.97 -27.30
CA GLU A 714 38.87 -15.95 -26.43
C GLU A 714 37.34 -16.17 -26.30
N ALA A 715 36.74 -15.44 -25.38
CA ALA A 715 35.31 -15.22 -25.30
C ALA A 715 34.97 -13.77 -25.69
N VAL A 716 33.84 -13.59 -26.33
CA VAL A 716 33.33 -12.28 -26.75
C VAL A 716 31.82 -12.19 -26.55
N SER A 717 31.32 -10.98 -26.31
CA SER A 717 29.88 -10.75 -26.11
C SER A 717 29.04 -11.23 -27.28
N ALA A 718 27.94 -11.92 -27.00
CA ALA A 718 26.95 -12.31 -28.01
C ALA A 718 26.30 -11.10 -28.72
N ALA A 719 26.42 -9.88 -28.19
CA ALA A 719 25.98 -8.66 -28.86
C ALA A 719 26.72 -8.39 -30.19
N LYS A 720 27.90 -8.99 -30.41
CA LYS A 720 28.65 -8.91 -31.67
C LYS A 720 28.15 -9.91 -32.73
N LEU A 721 27.18 -10.75 -32.40
CA LEU A 721 26.60 -11.74 -33.31
C LEU A 721 25.71 -11.06 -34.35
N THR A 722 26.01 -11.27 -35.62
CA THR A 722 25.07 -11.00 -36.70
C THR A 722 24.24 -12.26 -36.93
N SER A 723 22.96 -12.23 -36.53
CA SER A 723 22.04 -13.34 -36.72
C SER A 723 21.86 -13.62 -38.22
N VAL A 724 21.97 -14.88 -38.61
CA VAL A 724 21.71 -15.32 -39.99
C VAL A 724 20.64 -16.41 -39.93
N PRO A 725 19.48 -16.23 -40.58
CA PRO A 725 18.43 -17.24 -40.61
C PRO A 725 18.85 -18.41 -41.52
N VAL A 726 19.60 -19.36 -40.96
CA VAL A 726 19.98 -20.61 -41.63
C VAL A 726 19.58 -21.76 -40.72
N ASP A 727 18.61 -22.58 -41.14
CA ASP A 727 18.23 -23.81 -40.43
C ASP A 727 18.79 -25.02 -41.17
N ASP A 728 20.10 -25.24 -41.05
CA ASP A 728 20.81 -26.36 -41.67
C ASP A 728 20.82 -27.64 -40.80
N GLY A 729 20.07 -27.64 -39.70
CA GLY A 729 20.06 -28.72 -38.70
C GLY A 729 21.36 -28.85 -37.90
N ARG A 730 22.34 -27.96 -38.10
CA ARG A 730 23.64 -27.96 -37.41
C ARG A 730 23.72 -26.96 -36.25
N GLY A 731 22.62 -26.27 -35.96
CA GLY A 731 22.51 -25.31 -34.86
C GLY A 731 23.27 -24.01 -35.07
N ARG A 732 23.43 -23.59 -36.33
CA ARG A 732 24.08 -22.32 -36.68
C ARG A 732 23.18 -21.15 -36.28
N VAL A 733 23.73 -20.18 -35.56
CA VAL A 733 22.99 -19.01 -35.03
C VAL A 733 23.36 -17.73 -35.75
N GLY A 734 24.57 -17.62 -36.28
CA GLY A 734 25.00 -16.44 -37.03
C GLY A 734 26.49 -16.40 -37.30
N LEU A 735 26.97 -15.23 -37.71
CA LEU A 735 28.37 -14.96 -38.04
C LEU A 735 28.88 -13.81 -37.16
N MET A 736 30.18 -13.82 -36.86
CA MET A 736 30.85 -12.74 -36.15
C MET A 736 32.23 -12.48 -36.77
N ALA A 737 32.59 -11.19 -36.88
CA ALA A 737 33.95 -10.80 -37.22
C ALA A 737 34.85 -10.98 -35.99
N TRP A 738 35.85 -11.85 -36.09
CA TRP A 738 36.85 -12.06 -35.06
C TRP A 738 38.02 -11.10 -35.27
N THR A 739 38.28 -10.25 -34.28
CA THR A 739 39.28 -9.18 -34.34
C THR A 739 40.35 -9.38 -33.28
N GLN A 740 41.63 -9.30 -33.66
CA GLN A 740 42.75 -9.33 -32.73
C GLN A 740 43.58 -8.06 -32.90
N ASN A 741 43.92 -7.37 -31.80
CA ASN A 741 44.62 -6.07 -31.81
C ASN A 741 43.95 -5.01 -32.70
N GLY A 742 42.61 -4.99 -32.75
CA GLY A 742 41.84 -4.01 -33.52
C GLY A 742 41.81 -4.22 -35.04
N ARG A 743 42.34 -5.35 -35.54
CA ARG A 743 42.22 -5.75 -36.96
C ARG A 743 41.37 -6.99 -37.09
N GLU A 744 40.50 -7.02 -38.09
CA GLU A 744 39.71 -8.21 -38.44
C GLU A 744 40.66 -9.31 -38.93
N GLN A 745 40.64 -10.45 -38.25
CA GLN A 745 41.46 -11.62 -38.55
C GLN A 745 40.68 -12.61 -39.42
N ALA A 746 39.43 -12.89 -39.06
CA ALA A 746 38.60 -13.86 -39.76
C ALA A 746 37.10 -13.67 -39.44
N SER A 747 36.23 -14.15 -40.32
CA SER A 747 34.81 -14.36 -40.01
C SER A 747 34.60 -15.74 -39.39
N VAL A 748 33.96 -15.79 -38.23
CA VAL A 748 33.72 -17.01 -37.45
C VAL A 748 32.23 -17.33 -37.44
N TRP A 749 31.88 -18.57 -37.81
CA TRP A 749 30.52 -19.08 -37.68
C TRP A 749 30.23 -19.45 -36.22
N VAL A 750 29.08 -19.02 -35.73
CA VAL A 750 28.63 -19.21 -34.35
C VAL A 750 27.50 -20.24 -34.29
N PHE A 751 27.61 -21.19 -33.37
CA PHE A 751 26.69 -22.30 -33.19
C PHE A 751 26.16 -22.37 -31.76
N ASP A 752 24.90 -22.77 -31.63
CA ASP A 752 24.21 -22.91 -30.35
C ASP A 752 24.64 -24.20 -29.68
N LEU A 753 25.51 -24.08 -28.67
CA LEU A 753 26.02 -25.23 -27.94
C LEU A 753 24.91 -25.96 -27.17
N CYS A 754 23.91 -25.22 -26.66
CA CYS A 754 22.77 -25.81 -25.97
C CYS A 754 21.97 -26.71 -26.92
N LEU A 755 21.74 -26.25 -28.15
CA LEU A 755 21.07 -27.05 -29.17
C LEU A 755 21.87 -28.31 -29.52
N LEU A 756 23.20 -28.18 -29.65
CA LEU A 756 24.08 -29.30 -29.96
C LEU A 756 24.08 -30.37 -28.85
N LEU A 757 24.01 -29.95 -27.59
CA LEU A 757 24.08 -30.84 -26.42
C LEU A 757 22.72 -31.40 -25.97
N THR A 758 21.65 -30.60 -26.05
CA THR A 758 20.34 -30.91 -25.44
C THR A 758 19.21 -31.04 -26.45
N GLY A 759 19.40 -30.56 -27.69
CA GLY A 759 18.35 -30.47 -28.70
C GLY A 759 17.37 -29.31 -28.48
N ARG A 760 17.61 -28.42 -27.50
CA ARG A 760 16.83 -27.20 -27.27
C ARG A 760 17.66 -25.96 -27.63
N ARG A 761 17.05 -24.99 -28.31
CA ARG A 761 17.73 -23.72 -28.61
C ARG A 761 17.92 -22.90 -27.34
N ALA A 762 19.08 -22.29 -27.20
CA ALA A 762 19.37 -21.32 -26.15
C ALA A 762 18.54 -20.05 -26.36
N VAL A 763 18.08 -19.45 -25.25
CA VAL A 763 17.54 -18.10 -25.25
C VAL A 763 18.72 -17.15 -25.07
N VAL A 764 19.00 -16.31 -26.08
CA VAL A 764 20.09 -15.34 -26.01
C VAL A 764 19.74 -14.27 -24.97
N GLN A 765 20.55 -14.18 -23.93
CA GLN A 765 20.43 -13.21 -22.85
C GLN A 765 21.56 -12.17 -22.95
N LYS A 766 21.48 -11.09 -22.15
CA LYS A 766 22.56 -10.09 -22.10
C LYS A 766 23.88 -10.65 -21.56
N SER A 767 23.84 -11.69 -20.73
CA SER A 767 25.03 -12.40 -20.21
C SER A 767 25.64 -13.36 -21.22
N SER A 768 24.94 -13.69 -22.31
CA SER A 768 25.40 -14.70 -23.27
C SER A 768 26.72 -14.29 -23.93
N GLN A 769 27.61 -15.27 -24.07
CA GLN A 769 28.94 -15.10 -24.65
C GLN A 769 29.14 -16.08 -25.80
N ILE A 770 30.11 -15.77 -26.65
CA ILE A 770 30.58 -16.63 -27.72
C ILE A 770 32.01 -17.03 -27.38
N ILE A 771 32.25 -18.32 -27.16
CA ILE A 771 33.59 -18.87 -26.98
C ILE A 771 34.15 -19.22 -28.36
N VAL A 772 35.25 -18.58 -28.75
CA VAL A 772 35.96 -18.84 -30.01
C VAL A 772 36.96 -19.96 -29.78
N LEU A 773 36.78 -21.06 -30.50
CA LEU A 773 37.63 -22.23 -30.49
C LEU A 773 38.47 -22.30 -31.75
N ARG A 774 39.68 -22.83 -31.61
CA ARG A 774 40.56 -23.18 -32.71
C ARG A 774 40.91 -24.67 -32.64
N HIS A 775 40.74 -25.36 -33.76
CA HIS A 775 41.25 -26.71 -33.94
C HIS A 775 41.88 -26.79 -35.32
N GLN A 776 43.19 -27.07 -35.37
CA GLN A 776 44.01 -26.96 -36.58
C GLN A 776 43.89 -25.53 -37.18
N ASP A 777 43.55 -25.41 -38.47
CA ASP A 777 43.40 -24.13 -39.18
C ASP A 777 41.94 -23.62 -39.24
N ARG A 778 41.01 -24.24 -38.51
CA ARG A 778 39.59 -23.83 -38.49
C ARG A 778 39.23 -23.13 -37.17
N LEU A 779 38.32 -22.15 -37.27
CA LEU A 779 37.75 -21.42 -36.13
C LEU A 779 36.25 -21.71 -36.00
N LEU A 780 35.77 -21.83 -34.77
CA LEU A 780 34.38 -22.12 -34.43
C LEU A 780 33.94 -21.24 -33.27
N GLY A 781 32.78 -20.59 -33.36
CA GLY A 781 32.15 -19.89 -32.24
C GLY A 781 31.09 -20.76 -31.58
N LEU A 782 31.11 -20.88 -30.26
CA LEU A 782 30.05 -21.54 -29.48
C LEU A 782 29.31 -20.52 -28.63
N LEU A 783 28.01 -20.39 -28.85
CA LEU A 783 27.13 -19.58 -28.02
C LEU A 783 26.86 -20.30 -26.69
N VAL A 784 27.13 -19.61 -25.58
CA VAL A 784 26.96 -20.10 -24.20
C VAL A 784 26.17 -19.10 -23.35
N ASP A 785 25.59 -19.56 -22.24
CA ASP A 785 24.70 -18.75 -21.40
C ASP A 785 25.49 -17.69 -20.60
N ALA A 786 26.62 -18.09 -20.01
CA ALA A 786 27.51 -17.25 -19.22
C ALA A 786 28.89 -17.90 -19.03
N LEU A 787 29.93 -17.09 -18.82
CA LEU A 787 31.26 -17.59 -18.43
C LEU A 787 31.30 -17.90 -16.94
N HIS A 788 32.11 -18.89 -16.56
CA HIS A 788 32.38 -19.22 -15.15
C HIS A 788 33.81 -18.82 -14.76
N GLY A 789 34.82 -19.60 -15.16
CA GLY A 789 36.23 -19.33 -14.84
C GLY A 789 37.19 -20.26 -15.57
N VAL A 790 38.50 -20.05 -15.46
CA VAL A 790 39.52 -21.00 -15.93
C VAL A 790 40.15 -21.68 -14.72
N THR A 791 40.10 -23.02 -14.68
CA THR A 791 40.49 -23.79 -13.48
C THR A 791 41.43 -24.93 -13.85
N GLU A 792 42.42 -25.17 -13.00
CA GLU A 792 43.29 -26.34 -13.10
C GLU A 792 42.65 -27.52 -12.38
N PHE A 793 42.47 -28.64 -13.08
CA PHE A 793 42.02 -29.89 -12.50
C PHE A 793 43.13 -30.92 -12.54
N ARG A 794 43.24 -31.71 -11.48
CA ARG A 794 44.13 -32.87 -11.46
C ARG A 794 43.57 -33.96 -12.38
N THR A 795 44.44 -34.71 -13.05
CA THR A 795 44.02 -35.76 -13.97
C THR A 795 43.18 -36.85 -13.29
N ASP A 796 43.36 -37.08 -11.98
CA ASP A 796 42.57 -38.03 -11.18
C ASP A 796 41.13 -37.58 -10.91
N GLN A 797 40.81 -36.30 -11.11
CA GLN A 797 39.44 -35.77 -11.03
C GLN A 797 38.65 -35.99 -12.32
N ILE A 798 39.32 -36.34 -13.42
CA ILE A 798 38.74 -36.45 -14.76
C ILE A 798 38.37 -37.91 -15.01
N ILE A 799 37.09 -38.17 -15.15
CA ILE A 799 36.53 -39.51 -15.38
C ILE A 799 36.03 -39.56 -16.83
N PRO A 800 36.47 -40.52 -17.66
CA PRO A 800 35.96 -40.66 -19.02
C PRO A 800 34.45 -40.88 -19.00
N THR A 801 33.76 -40.37 -20.03
CA THR A 801 32.32 -40.53 -20.13
C THR A 801 31.95 -42.03 -20.16
N PRO A 802 31.00 -42.49 -19.33
CA PRO A 802 30.46 -43.85 -19.45
C PRO A 802 29.56 -44.00 -20.68
N PHE A 803 29.15 -42.89 -21.29
CA PHE A 803 28.31 -42.84 -22.47
C PHE A 803 29.19 -42.83 -23.73
N GLY A 804 29.46 -44.00 -24.29
CA GLY A 804 30.05 -44.11 -25.63
C GLY A 804 29.13 -43.49 -26.68
N GLY A 805 29.70 -42.83 -27.70
CA GLY A 805 28.92 -42.22 -28.78
C GLY A 805 27.94 -43.20 -29.42
N SER A 806 26.69 -42.78 -29.61
CA SER A 806 25.68 -43.58 -30.31
C SER A 806 26.09 -43.78 -31.77
N ALA A 807 26.00 -45.03 -32.26
CA ALA A 807 26.27 -45.50 -33.62
C ALA A 807 26.48 -44.39 -34.67
N GLY A 808 27.75 -44.05 -34.93
CA GLY A 808 28.16 -43.16 -36.03
C GLY A 808 28.28 -41.66 -35.71
N ARG A 809 28.05 -41.21 -34.46
CA ARG A 809 28.35 -39.81 -34.05
C ARG A 809 29.20 -39.76 -32.77
N PRO A 810 30.32 -39.01 -32.75
CA PRO A 810 31.13 -38.84 -31.55
C PRO A 810 30.31 -38.16 -30.45
N ALA A 811 30.48 -38.61 -29.21
CA ALA A 811 29.86 -37.98 -28.05
C ALA A 811 30.46 -36.58 -27.86
N LEU A 812 29.61 -35.54 -27.80
CA LEU A 812 30.06 -34.16 -27.58
C LEU A 812 30.65 -33.93 -26.18
N VAL A 813 30.37 -34.82 -25.22
CA VAL A 813 30.96 -34.81 -23.88
C VAL A 813 31.92 -35.99 -23.76
N ARG A 814 33.23 -35.73 -23.63
CA ARG A 814 34.27 -36.77 -23.55
C ARG A 814 34.52 -37.28 -22.15
N ALA A 815 34.30 -36.45 -21.13
CA ALA A 815 34.63 -36.75 -19.75
C ALA A 815 33.80 -35.92 -18.77
N PHE A 816 33.83 -36.30 -17.51
CA PHE A 816 33.28 -35.56 -16.39
C PHE A 816 34.39 -35.24 -15.40
N ILE A 817 34.40 -34.03 -14.85
CA ILE A 817 35.31 -33.63 -13.78
C ILE A 817 34.54 -33.66 -12.46
N LYS A 818 35.05 -34.40 -11.48
CA LYS A 818 34.58 -34.36 -10.08
C LYS A 818 35.29 -33.22 -9.35
N ALA A 819 34.68 -32.05 -9.36
CA ALA A 819 35.18 -30.88 -8.65
C ALA A 819 34.67 -30.85 -7.20
N ASN A 820 35.33 -30.05 -6.35
CA ASN A 820 34.95 -29.82 -4.95
C ASN A 820 34.72 -31.11 -4.15
N GLY A 821 35.63 -32.09 -4.24
CA GLY A 821 35.50 -33.36 -3.52
C GLY A 821 34.42 -34.32 -4.06
N GLY A 822 33.77 -33.98 -5.18
CA GLY A 822 32.74 -34.80 -5.83
C GLY A 822 31.34 -34.20 -5.81
N ASP A 823 31.14 -33.08 -5.12
CA ASP A 823 29.83 -32.41 -5.00
C ASP A 823 29.41 -31.67 -6.28
N VAL A 824 30.37 -31.33 -7.15
CA VAL A 824 30.13 -30.63 -8.41
C VAL A 824 30.65 -31.47 -9.57
N LEU A 825 29.76 -31.74 -10.54
CA LEU A 825 30.08 -32.48 -11.75
C LEU A 825 30.18 -31.53 -12.95
N VAL A 826 31.36 -31.40 -13.54
CA VAL A 826 31.59 -30.55 -14.72
C VAL A 826 31.70 -31.42 -15.98
N GLN A 827 30.95 -31.08 -17.02
CA GLN A 827 30.95 -31.82 -18.29
C GLN A 827 32.02 -31.31 -19.24
N VAL A 828 32.98 -32.15 -19.62
CA VAL A 828 34.05 -31.77 -20.54
C VAL A 828 33.60 -31.96 -21.99
N VAL A 829 33.44 -30.85 -22.70
CA VAL A 829 33.08 -30.81 -24.11
C VAL A 829 34.27 -31.21 -24.97
N ASP A 830 34.06 -32.12 -25.91
CA ASP A 830 35.06 -32.52 -26.89
C ASP A 830 35.09 -31.53 -28.05
N VAL A 831 36.14 -30.71 -28.07
CA VAL A 831 36.38 -29.72 -29.13
C VAL A 831 36.41 -30.40 -30.50
N LYS A 832 37.07 -31.55 -30.64
CA LYS A 832 37.20 -32.23 -31.93
C LYS A 832 35.82 -32.68 -32.43
N ALA A 833 35.01 -33.26 -31.53
CA ALA A 833 33.64 -33.68 -31.86
C ALA A 833 32.75 -32.48 -32.23
N CYS A 834 32.95 -31.30 -31.63
CA CYS A 834 32.27 -30.07 -32.04
C CYS A 834 32.63 -29.69 -33.48
N PHE A 835 33.91 -29.72 -33.86
CA PHE A 835 34.30 -29.39 -35.24
C PHE A 835 33.78 -30.42 -36.24
N GLU A 836 33.90 -31.72 -35.95
CA GLU A 836 33.39 -32.81 -36.80
C GLU A 836 31.86 -32.68 -36.99
N ARG A 837 31.10 -32.42 -35.93
CA ARG A 837 29.63 -32.32 -36.01
C ARG A 837 29.12 -31.14 -36.85
N VAL A 838 29.93 -30.11 -36.96
CA VAL A 838 29.50 -28.82 -37.50
C VAL A 838 30.02 -28.59 -38.92
N TYR A 839 31.24 -29.06 -39.21
CA TYR A 839 31.87 -28.92 -40.52
C TYR A 839 31.79 -30.19 -41.38
N ASP A 840 31.74 -31.38 -40.78
CA ASP A 840 31.65 -32.66 -41.50
C ASP A 840 30.21 -33.18 -41.45
#